data_AF-A0A4V6IDB5-F1
#
_entry.id   AF-A0A4V6IDB5-F1
#
_cell.length_a   1.000
_cell.length_b   1.000
_cell.length_c   1.000
_cell.angle_alpha   90.00
_cell.angle_beta   90.00
_cell.angle_gamma   90.00
#
_symmetry.space_group_name_H-M   'P 1'
#
loop_
_entity.id
_entity.type
_entity.pdbx_description
1 polymer ?
#
loop_
_entity_poly.entity_id
_entity_poly.type
_entity_poly.pdbx_seq_one_letter_code
_entity_poly.pdbx_strand_id
1 'polypeptide(L)'
;MFNFFNTAETKAIIVDKLVNQYDQIIKDQSKLEEARLLNHPLIDLEDNQKRVETRVARENLNFNLGIERIIEENDLVDIVNLSKILKISQSVCRILHNNKPVGTGFLINGNVLVTNNHVISSEEECSNIKAEFFYELDEEGRILNPVQFRPEPEAFFFTSDIRKKPEDEFSGLDFTMVALEKINLRGKKIADIPCLELDGNIGKIIKGETCIIIQHPNGQPKKISLNNNSFFSENQDQIIYETDSLPGSSGSPVLALGTCEVVALHQTGVPKMDENGNPLTKYGTVANSETPDEDIDWVGNAGIRISRILEFLQKKNFDKPAHNTKKNEILARTNKAKRELDEVVENQPEISLTDVKNEAQKLKNSTSDSKLQNKSKYTGASEKFPFIILAKNSHENFENLEAELKLNYGNDFSLYLATPVSAKENEEELFVLNISSEGKNPNEFARELLSLKEIIHAEYDSEIYLNMEVTYDNDLKAFESSGSKDFNNEQHFLELYSQTSKYVKGKTKEQYRQWNWKAVNYNSSVTDIIGNSIKIVQFDTGYSHHPKNYGAFNLSEDFDFVDDDDNSREEEHHKITLADYGHGARTGSIIIGNLYSDAEENGNCGLLQQNGVKLIPYRVAQDVLILGRQAELAKAVDAAIATGAKVITTSMGLPPTMTTYNLAKKVYEKGIIWCCAAGNEVREVVAPAVHPGTIAVAASNPDDKEWKGSSRGKTVDITAPGMHVYVPKFLKENTGLFRYGMGYGHGTSYATPHVSSAAVLWLYKNREKLKNYQGYQIIEAFRTCLKSSARTQHSLPENFGAGILDIDKLLKTELPDSSDLINAYKDEDISRVAMTFRTVGESLKMLWNGILRGIKKGITKEESLIAEEYEMSDHAKKIIEQNSPTGYSAKESIINTNVNRTLETFNLIREKIVNS
;
A
#
# COMPACT_ATOMS: atom_id res chain seq x y z
N MET A 1 34.41 -13.81 -3.79
CA MET A 1 35.48 -14.51 -3.03
C MET A 1 35.09 -14.54 -1.54
N PHE A 2 34.02 -15.27 -1.20
CA PHE A 2 33.54 -15.45 0.17
C PHE A 2 33.58 -16.94 0.51
N ASN A 3 34.77 -17.43 0.88
CA ASN A 3 35.00 -18.82 1.32
C ASN A 3 35.74 -18.75 2.66
N PHE A 4 35.03 -18.65 3.79
CA PHE A 4 35.54 -18.77 5.18
C PHE A 4 34.28 -18.57 6.06
N PHE A 5 33.49 -19.56 6.50
CA PHE A 5 33.78 -20.74 7.33
C PHE A 5 32.75 -21.88 7.13
N ASN A 6 32.20 -22.06 5.93
CA ASN A 6 31.48 -23.28 5.54
C ASN A 6 32.38 -24.11 4.63
N THR A 7 33.08 -25.10 5.18
CA THR A 7 33.78 -26.06 4.32
C THR A 7 32.73 -26.87 3.53
N ALA A 8 33.07 -27.30 2.32
CA ALA A 8 32.26 -28.28 1.58
C ALA A 8 31.93 -29.50 2.46
N GLU A 9 32.82 -29.85 3.40
CA GLU A 9 32.60 -30.88 4.40
C GLU A 9 31.44 -30.60 5.37
N THR A 10 31.28 -29.38 5.90
CA THR A 10 30.16 -29.05 6.79
C THR A 10 28.83 -29.13 6.06
N LYS A 11 28.76 -28.59 4.83
CA LYS A 11 27.57 -28.73 3.96
C LYS A 11 27.29 -30.21 3.66
N ALA A 12 28.31 -31.02 3.39
CA ALA A 12 28.14 -32.46 3.14
C ALA A 12 27.56 -33.21 4.35
N ILE A 13 28.03 -32.94 5.57
CA ILE A 13 27.51 -33.60 6.79
C ILE A 13 26.07 -33.22 7.08
N ILE A 14 25.71 -31.96 6.80
CA ILE A 14 24.33 -31.49 6.91
C ILE A 14 23.45 -32.23 5.90
N VAL A 15 23.90 -32.33 4.65
CA VAL A 15 23.22 -33.09 3.59
C VAL A 15 23.06 -34.55 4.01
N ASP A 16 24.12 -35.22 4.48
CA ASP A 16 24.06 -36.62 4.94
C ASP A 16 23.02 -36.85 6.06
N LYS A 17 22.86 -35.89 6.98
CA LYS A 17 21.82 -35.96 8.01
C LYS A 17 20.41 -35.82 7.42
N LEU A 18 20.24 -34.98 6.41
CA LEU A 18 18.96 -34.73 5.75
C LEU A 18 18.55 -35.90 4.83
N VAL A 19 19.50 -36.55 4.14
CA VAL A 19 19.25 -37.67 3.21
C VAL A 19 18.42 -38.78 3.87
N ASN A 20 18.77 -39.16 5.10
CA ASN A 20 18.08 -40.23 5.82
C ASN A 20 16.61 -39.91 6.18
N GLN A 21 16.18 -38.66 6.00
CA GLN A 21 14.86 -38.16 6.38
C GLN A 21 14.15 -37.46 5.21
N TYR A 22 14.81 -37.39 4.05
CA TYR A 22 14.36 -36.62 2.90
C TYR A 22 13.00 -37.10 2.39
N ASP A 23 12.79 -38.42 2.29
CA ASP A 23 11.51 -39.01 1.88
C ASP A 23 10.33 -38.55 2.75
N GLN A 24 10.55 -38.46 4.06
CA GLN A 24 9.53 -38.02 5.01
C GLN A 24 9.27 -36.50 4.89
N ILE A 25 10.32 -35.71 4.67
CA ILE A 25 10.23 -34.25 4.45
C ILE A 25 9.39 -33.96 3.20
N ILE A 26 9.69 -34.62 2.07
CA ILE A 26 8.96 -34.44 0.81
C ILE A 26 7.50 -34.90 0.95
N LYS A 27 7.26 -36.00 1.65
CA LYS A 27 5.90 -36.47 1.92
C LYS A 27 5.10 -35.45 2.73
N ASP A 28 5.68 -34.86 3.77
CA ASP A 28 4.99 -33.87 4.60
C ASP A 28 4.84 -32.52 3.90
N GLN A 29 5.80 -32.14 3.05
CA GLN A 29 5.67 -30.98 2.15
C GLN A 29 4.52 -31.18 1.16
N SER A 30 4.42 -32.36 0.55
CA SER A 30 3.33 -32.69 -0.38
C SER A 30 1.97 -32.64 0.32
N LYS A 31 1.88 -33.07 1.59
CA LYS A 31 0.65 -32.92 2.38
C LYS A 31 0.32 -31.46 2.69
N LEU A 32 1.31 -30.62 2.96
CA LEU A 32 1.11 -29.18 3.15
C LEU A 32 0.56 -28.55 1.86
N GLU A 33 1.15 -28.87 0.71
CA GLU A 33 0.67 -28.42 -0.59
C GLU A 33 -0.73 -28.94 -0.89
N GLU A 34 -1.00 -30.22 -0.65
CA GLU A 34 -2.32 -30.84 -0.81
C GLU A 34 -3.36 -30.18 0.12
N ALA A 35 -3.01 -29.92 1.38
CA ALA A 35 -3.89 -29.25 2.32
C ALA A 35 -4.22 -27.81 1.87
N ARG A 36 -3.24 -27.07 1.33
CA ARG A 36 -3.47 -25.74 0.74
C ARG A 36 -4.33 -25.81 -0.54
N LEU A 37 -4.03 -26.74 -1.45
CA LEU A 37 -4.74 -26.92 -2.73
C LEU A 37 -6.18 -27.38 -2.54
N LEU A 38 -6.41 -28.34 -1.65
CA LEU A 38 -7.74 -28.88 -1.33
C LEU A 38 -8.48 -28.05 -0.29
N ASN A 39 -7.85 -26.97 0.22
CA ASN A 39 -8.36 -26.15 1.30
C ASN A 39 -8.79 -27.03 2.50
N HIS A 40 -7.93 -27.96 2.93
CA HIS A 40 -8.11 -28.74 4.15
C HIS A 40 -7.51 -27.99 5.35
N PRO A 41 -8.08 -28.10 6.56
CA PRO A 41 -7.50 -27.48 7.75
C PRO A 41 -6.04 -27.86 7.96
N LEU A 42 -5.14 -26.88 8.10
CA LEU A 42 -3.70 -27.15 8.30
C LEU A 42 -3.38 -27.97 9.56
N ILE A 43 -4.28 -27.97 10.55
CA ILE A 43 -4.20 -28.84 11.74
C ILE A 43 -4.18 -30.34 11.37
N ASP A 44 -4.63 -30.73 10.17
CA ASP A 44 -4.55 -32.10 9.67
C ASP A 44 -3.11 -32.59 9.49
N LEU A 45 -2.15 -31.66 9.32
CA LEU A 45 -0.72 -31.95 9.28
C LEU A 45 -0.17 -32.38 10.63
N GLU A 46 -0.83 -32.00 11.73
CA GLU A 46 -0.38 -32.32 13.08
C GLU A 46 -0.67 -33.78 13.44
N ASP A 47 0.32 -34.44 14.02
CA ASP A 47 0.28 -35.85 14.42
C ASP A 47 0.69 -36.07 15.88
N ASN A 48 1.14 -35.02 16.57
CA ASN A 48 1.57 -35.07 17.97
C ASN A 48 0.46 -34.63 18.92
N GLN A 49 -0.26 -35.61 19.47
CA GLN A 49 -1.30 -35.42 20.49
C GLN A 49 -0.85 -34.50 21.64
N LYS A 50 0.32 -34.77 22.22
CA LYS A 50 0.84 -34.03 23.38
C LYS A 50 1.13 -32.56 23.06
N ARG A 51 1.52 -32.25 21.81
CA ARG A 51 1.77 -30.88 21.37
C ARG A 51 0.48 -30.07 21.34
N VAL A 52 -0.62 -30.66 20.86
CA VAL A 52 -1.94 -30.01 20.84
C VAL A 52 -2.46 -29.77 22.25
N GLU A 53 -2.38 -30.78 23.13
CA GLU A 53 -2.73 -30.62 24.56
C GLU A 53 -1.96 -29.46 25.20
N THR A 54 -0.63 -29.44 24.99
CA THR A 54 0.21 -28.38 25.55
C THR A 54 -0.07 -27.01 24.92
N ARG A 55 -0.41 -26.95 23.62
CA ARG A 55 -0.80 -25.70 22.94
C ARG A 55 -2.08 -25.13 23.53
N VAL A 56 -3.11 -25.95 23.71
CA VAL A 56 -4.39 -25.54 24.32
C VAL A 56 -4.15 -25.03 25.75
N ALA A 57 -3.30 -25.72 26.52
CA ALA A 57 -2.90 -25.29 27.85
C ALA A 57 -2.14 -23.95 27.87
N ARG A 58 -1.44 -23.56 26.80
CA ARG A 58 -0.75 -22.25 26.69
C ARG A 58 -1.70 -21.08 26.43
N GLU A 59 -2.81 -21.29 25.74
CA GLU A 59 -3.78 -20.22 25.36
C GLU A 59 -4.80 -19.87 26.47
N ASN A 60 -4.91 -20.74 27.47
CA ASN A 60 -5.56 -20.62 28.80
C ASN A 60 -6.40 -19.36 29.13
N LEU A 61 -7.63 -19.22 28.60
CA LEU A 61 -8.78 -18.60 29.31
C LEU A 61 -10.17 -18.78 28.62
N ASN A 62 -10.25 -19.35 27.42
CA ASN A 62 -11.50 -19.87 26.84
C ASN A 62 -11.14 -21.04 25.94
N PHE A 63 -11.43 -22.26 26.39
CA PHE A 63 -11.20 -23.51 25.65
C PHE A 63 -11.65 -23.40 24.18
N ASN A 64 -12.82 -22.81 23.95
CA ASN A 64 -13.38 -22.60 22.61
C ASN A 64 -12.53 -21.63 21.76
N LEU A 65 -12.02 -20.53 22.32
CA LEU A 65 -11.15 -19.57 21.59
C LEU A 65 -9.78 -20.17 21.27
N GLY A 66 -9.25 -21.02 22.15
CA GLY A 66 -7.97 -21.71 21.94
C GLY A 66 -8.08 -22.76 20.83
N ILE A 67 -9.18 -23.50 20.80
CA ILE A 67 -9.51 -24.46 19.74
C ILE A 67 -9.79 -23.73 18.42
N GLU A 68 -10.57 -22.65 18.43
CA GLU A 68 -10.83 -21.79 17.27
C GLU A 68 -9.52 -21.23 16.68
N ARG A 69 -8.58 -20.74 17.48
CA ARG A 69 -7.24 -20.29 17.02
C ARG A 69 -6.36 -21.41 16.44
N ILE A 70 -6.53 -22.65 16.91
CA ILE A 70 -5.82 -23.82 16.37
C ILE A 70 -6.46 -24.30 15.07
N ILE A 71 -7.75 -24.00 14.88
CA ILE A 71 -8.60 -24.48 13.78
C ILE A 71 -8.71 -23.47 12.62
N GLU A 72 -8.80 -22.17 12.90
CA GLU A 72 -9.00 -21.13 11.90
C GLU A 72 -7.71 -20.76 11.19
N GLU A 73 -7.76 -20.68 9.86
CA GLU A 73 -6.77 -20.02 8.99
C GLU A 73 -6.92 -18.49 9.07
N ASN A 74 -7.11 -17.96 10.28
CA ASN A 74 -7.25 -16.52 10.48
C ASN A 74 -5.86 -15.89 10.61
N ASP A 75 -5.35 -15.35 9.50
CA ASP A 75 -4.05 -14.67 9.43
C ASP A 75 -4.03 -13.31 10.18
N LEU A 76 -5.11 -12.94 10.86
CA LEU A 76 -5.16 -11.75 11.69
C LEU A 76 -4.23 -11.89 12.91
N VAL A 77 -3.13 -11.16 12.86
CA VAL A 77 -2.17 -11.06 13.96
C VAL A 77 -2.43 -9.80 14.76
N ASP A 78 -2.64 -9.94 16.07
CA ASP A 78 -2.70 -8.80 16.98
C ASP A 78 -1.42 -7.95 16.92
N ILE A 79 -1.57 -6.63 16.87
CA ILE A 79 -0.43 -5.68 16.81
C ILE A 79 0.57 -5.85 17.97
N VAL A 80 0.13 -6.43 19.08
CA VAL A 80 0.97 -6.78 20.23
C VAL A 80 2.05 -7.80 19.84
N ASN A 81 1.75 -8.74 18.95
CA ASN A 81 2.71 -9.75 18.50
C ASN A 81 3.81 -9.12 17.64
N LEU A 82 3.49 -8.16 16.76
CA LEU A 82 4.51 -7.39 16.03
C LEU A 82 5.42 -6.60 17.00
N SER A 83 4.84 -6.00 18.04
CA SER A 83 5.60 -5.29 19.08
C SER A 83 6.54 -6.23 19.85
N LYS A 84 6.10 -7.47 20.15
CA LYS A 84 6.96 -8.49 20.77
C LYS A 84 8.09 -8.91 19.85
N ILE A 85 7.81 -9.15 18.56
CA ILE A 85 8.83 -9.52 17.56
C ILE A 85 9.90 -8.42 17.41
N LEU A 86 9.50 -7.14 17.39
CA LEU A 86 10.44 -6.01 17.37
C LEU A 86 11.29 -5.93 18.65
N LYS A 87 10.74 -6.29 19.81
CA LYS A 87 11.54 -6.39 21.04
C LYS A 87 12.53 -7.56 20.98
N ILE A 88 12.11 -8.68 20.40
CA ILE A 88 12.96 -9.86 20.20
C ILE A 88 14.08 -9.56 19.21
N SER A 89 13.83 -8.78 18.15
CA SER A 89 14.84 -8.47 17.12
C SER A 89 16.07 -7.74 17.68
N GLN A 90 15.89 -6.93 18.73
CA GLN A 90 16.97 -6.23 19.44
C GLN A 90 17.96 -7.18 20.12
N SER A 91 17.51 -8.38 20.49
CA SER A 91 18.36 -9.44 21.06
C SER A 91 19.21 -10.15 20.01
N VAL A 92 18.94 -9.95 18.72
CA VAL A 92 19.63 -10.63 17.61
C VAL A 92 20.85 -9.82 17.19
N CYS A 93 21.97 -10.50 16.92
CA CYS A 93 23.23 -9.88 16.50
C CYS A 93 23.84 -10.55 15.27
N ARG A 94 24.64 -9.79 14.53
CA ARG A 94 25.53 -10.30 13.49
C ARG A 94 26.82 -10.80 14.14
N ILE A 95 27.27 -11.99 13.77
CA ILE A 95 28.53 -12.55 14.28
C ILE A 95 29.65 -12.26 13.27
N LEU A 96 30.73 -11.66 13.77
CA LEU A 96 31.90 -11.30 12.99
C LEU A 96 33.10 -12.13 13.44
N HIS A 97 33.75 -12.85 12.52
CA HIS A 97 35.05 -13.47 12.71
C HIS A 97 36.12 -12.63 11.98
N ASN A 98 37.11 -12.11 12.70
CA ASN A 98 38.11 -11.17 12.13
C ASN A 98 37.47 -9.99 11.35
N ASN A 99 36.37 -9.45 11.90
CA ASN A 99 35.53 -8.39 11.30
C ASN A 99 34.81 -8.76 10.00
N LYS A 100 34.79 -10.03 9.60
CA LYS A 100 33.98 -10.52 8.48
C LYS A 100 32.72 -11.21 9.00
N PRO A 101 31.54 -10.97 8.42
CA PRO A 101 30.33 -11.64 8.85
C PRO A 101 30.40 -13.14 8.55
N VAL A 102 30.07 -13.95 9.55
CA VAL A 102 30.09 -15.42 9.46
C VAL A 102 28.75 -16.07 9.83
N GLY A 103 27.88 -15.36 10.53
CA GLY A 103 26.57 -15.89 10.92
C GLY A 103 25.73 -14.91 11.72
N THR A 104 24.64 -15.41 12.26
CA THR A 104 23.72 -14.71 13.17
C THR A 104 23.76 -15.38 14.56
N GLY A 105 23.42 -14.62 15.60
CA GLY A 105 23.17 -15.18 16.92
C GLY A 105 22.18 -14.32 17.69
N PHE A 106 21.79 -14.75 18.89
CA PHE A 106 20.86 -13.99 19.73
C PHE A 106 21.16 -14.13 21.22
N LEU A 107 20.75 -13.11 21.99
CA LEU A 107 21.04 -12.97 23.41
C LEU A 107 19.95 -13.59 24.28
N ILE A 108 20.36 -14.44 25.22
CA ILE A 108 19.50 -15.06 26.22
C ILE A 108 20.00 -14.80 27.64
N ASN A 109 19.09 -14.84 28.61
CA ASN A 109 19.39 -14.87 30.05
C ASN A 109 20.50 -13.87 30.50
N GLY A 110 20.34 -12.62 30.06
CA GLY A 110 21.18 -11.48 30.43
C GLY A 110 22.40 -11.27 29.53
N ASN A 111 23.26 -12.28 29.38
CA ASN A 111 24.53 -12.11 28.66
C ASN A 111 25.02 -13.34 27.88
N VAL A 112 24.16 -14.33 27.61
CA VAL A 112 24.58 -15.54 26.88
C VAL A 112 24.17 -15.43 25.42
N LEU A 113 25.14 -15.48 24.52
CA LEU A 113 24.94 -15.58 23.07
C LEU A 113 24.67 -17.03 22.67
N VAL A 114 23.65 -17.24 21.84
CA VAL A 114 23.37 -18.52 21.18
C VAL A 114 23.61 -18.40 19.67
N THR A 115 24.28 -19.37 19.08
CA THR A 115 24.49 -19.52 17.62
C THR A 115 24.80 -20.99 17.27
N ASN A 116 25.11 -21.31 16.01
CA ASN A 116 25.56 -22.66 15.62
C ASN A 116 27.02 -22.95 16.01
N ASN A 117 27.36 -24.21 16.20
CA ASN A 117 28.75 -24.63 16.45
C ASN A 117 29.62 -24.36 15.22
N HIS A 118 29.12 -24.52 14.00
CA HIS A 118 29.89 -24.18 12.81
C HIS A 118 30.13 -22.66 12.63
N VAL A 119 29.48 -21.80 13.43
CA VAL A 119 29.71 -20.34 13.46
C VAL A 119 30.72 -19.98 14.56
N ILE A 120 30.65 -20.64 15.72
CA ILE A 120 31.65 -20.55 16.80
C ILE A 120 31.92 -21.96 17.31
N SER A 121 33.06 -22.54 16.93
CA SER A 121 33.31 -23.97 17.07
C SER A 121 34.03 -24.37 18.36
N SER A 122 34.70 -23.41 19.01
CA SER A 122 35.58 -23.68 20.16
C SER A 122 35.81 -22.45 21.05
N GLU A 123 36.36 -22.67 22.24
CA GLU A 123 36.74 -21.58 23.15
C GLU A 123 37.89 -20.73 22.56
N GLU A 124 38.83 -21.35 21.83
CA GLU A 124 39.96 -20.63 21.22
C GLU A 124 39.50 -19.64 20.15
N GLU A 125 38.47 -20.01 19.37
CA GLU A 125 37.94 -19.18 18.28
C GLU A 125 37.27 -17.90 18.81
N CYS A 126 36.72 -17.92 20.02
CA CYS A 126 36.09 -16.77 20.66
C CYS A 126 36.97 -15.51 20.66
N SER A 127 38.30 -15.67 20.67
CA SER A 127 39.27 -14.56 20.62
C SER A 127 39.17 -13.71 19.35
N ASN A 128 38.70 -14.29 18.24
CA ASN A 128 38.54 -13.65 16.93
C ASN A 128 37.09 -13.24 16.63
N ILE A 129 36.17 -13.51 17.55
CA ILE A 129 34.73 -13.32 17.37
C ILE A 129 34.27 -12.00 18.00
N LYS A 130 33.30 -11.34 17.36
CA LYS A 130 32.53 -10.23 17.93
C LYS A 130 31.05 -10.43 17.61
N ALA A 131 30.20 -10.19 18.61
CA ALA A 131 28.75 -10.10 18.45
C ALA A 131 28.36 -8.64 18.24
N GLU A 132 27.78 -8.31 17.10
CA GLU A 132 27.40 -6.96 16.71
C GLU A 132 25.87 -6.79 16.70
N PHE A 133 25.37 -6.07 17.71
CA PHE A 133 23.96 -5.75 17.89
C PHE A 133 23.60 -4.45 17.18
N PHE A 134 22.31 -4.29 16.85
CA PHE A 134 21.76 -3.11 16.17
C PHE A 134 22.39 -2.82 14.80
N TYR A 135 23.00 -3.84 14.16
CA TYR A 135 23.40 -3.74 12.75
C TYR A 135 22.17 -3.90 11.85
N GLU A 136 21.34 -2.86 11.81
CA GLU A 136 20.08 -2.84 11.08
C GLU A 136 19.88 -1.46 10.44
N LEU A 137 18.99 -1.38 9.46
CA LEU A 137 18.69 -0.12 8.80
C LEU A 137 17.67 0.66 9.63
N ASP A 138 17.90 1.95 9.81
CA ASP A 138 16.86 2.87 10.25
C ASP A 138 15.84 3.11 9.14
N GLU A 139 14.83 3.93 9.43
CA GLU A 139 13.73 4.21 8.52
C GLU A 139 14.19 4.85 7.20
N GLU A 140 15.45 5.28 7.17
CA GLU A 140 16.08 6.09 6.16
C GLU A 140 17.22 5.35 5.44
N GLY A 141 17.28 4.03 5.64
CA GLY A 141 18.23 3.14 4.97
C GLY A 141 19.66 3.29 5.47
N ARG A 142 19.90 3.91 6.64
CA ARG A 142 21.23 4.06 7.22
C ARG A 142 21.41 3.03 8.31
N ILE A 143 22.63 2.51 8.41
CA ILE A 143 22.99 1.55 9.45
C ILE A 143 22.93 2.25 10.82
N LEU A 144 22.08 1.76 11.72
CA LEU A 144 22.06 2.19 13.13
C LEU A 144 23.44 1.98 13.77
N ASN A 145 23.74 2.73 14.83
CA ASN A 145 25.03 2.65 15.51
C ASN A 145 25.27 1.25 16.12
N PRO A 146 26.08 0.38 15.49
CA PRO A 146 26.20 -1.00 15.92
C PRO A 146 27.01 -1.06 17.22
N VAL A 147 26.62 -1.95 18.12
CA VAL A 147 27.32 -2.17 19.39
C VAL A 147 27.95 -3.55 19.37
N GLN A 148 29.27 -3.61 19.55
CA GLN A 148 30.04 -4.84 19.53
C GLN A 148 30.37 -5.31 20.95
N PHE A 149 30.21 -6.61 21.19
CA PHE A 149 30.61 -7.30 22.42
C PHE A 149 31.49 -8.50 22.08
N ARG A 150 32.47 -8.78 22.94
CA ARG A 150 33.33 -9.97 22.82
C ARG A 150 32.80 -11.15 23.64
N PRO A 151 32.96 -12.39 23.16
CA PRO A 151 32.69 -13.58 23.96
C PRO A 151 33.71 -13.76 25.10
N GLU A 152 33.23 -14.26 26.23
CA GLU A 152 33.97 -14.61 27.45
C GLU A 152 33.75 -16.10 27.78
N PRO A 153 34.42 -17.04 27.07
CA PRO A 153 34.18 -18.48 27.26
C PRO A 153 34.50 -18.97 28.68
N GLU A 154 35.46 -18.32 29.35
CA GLU A 154 35.79 -18.53 30.77
C GLU A 154 34.56 -18.40 31.68
N ALA A 155 33.68 -17.42 31.40
CA ALA A 155 32.50 -17.13 32.20
C ALA A 155 31.36 -18.13 31.95
N PHE A 156 31.14 -18.53 30.70
CA PHE A 156 30.23 -19.61 30.32
C PHE A 156 30.50 -20.02 28.87
N PHE A 157 30.67 -21.33 28.62
CA PHE A 157 30.76 -21.88 27.29
C PHE A 157 30.15 -23.29 27.26
N PHE A 158 29.29 -23.55 26.30
CA PHE A 158 28.71 -24.87 26.05
C PHE A 158 28.45 -25.03 24.57
N THR A 159 29.03 -26.05 23.95
CA THR A 159 28.92 -26.28 22.51
C THR A 159 28.62 -27.74 22.19
N SER A 160 28.01 -27.98 21.04
CA SER A 160 27.71 -29.29 20.47
C SER A 160 28.20 -29.33 19.04
N ASP A 161 29.21 -30.14 18.76
CA ASP A 161 29.75 -30.35 17.42
C ASP A 161 28.65 -30.82 16.45
N ILE A 162 28.71 -30.42 15.19
CA ILE A 162 27.77 -30.91 14.18
C ILE A 162 27.94 -32.42 13.92
N ARG A 163 29.16 -32.95 14.01
CA ARG A 163 29.45 -34.38 13.90
C ARG A 163 29.17 -35.06 15.22
N LYS A 164 28.47 -36.20 15.16
CA LYS A 164 28.32 -37.05 16.34
C LYS A 164 29.66 -37.74 16.63
N LYS A 165 30.26 -37.40 17.77
CA LYS A 165 31.46 -38.03 18.32
C LYS A 165 31.05 -39.12 19.32
N PRO A 166 31.50 -40.37 19.15
CA PRO A 166 31.17 -41.47 20.07
C PRO A 166 31.52 -41.18 21.54
N GLU A 167 32.59 -40.42 21.77
CA GLU A 167 33.13 -40.05 23.07
C GLU A 167 32.46 -38.83 23.72
N ASP A 168 31.65 -38.06 22.98
CA ASP A 168 30.95 -36.89 23.48
C ASP A 168 29.44 -37.04 23.26
N GLU A 169 28.73 -37.42 24.32
CA GLU A 169 27.28 -37.60 24.29
C GLU A 169 26.53 -36.30 23.92
N PHE A 170 27.15 -35.13 24.14
CA PHE A 170 26.59 -33.81 23.85
C PHE A 170 26.94 -33.28 22.47
N SER A 171 27.67 -34.04 21.64
CA SER A 171 27.89 -33.73 20.23
C SER A 171 26.71 -34.17 19.35
N GLY A 172 26.66 -33.67 18.13
CA GLY A 172 25.71 -34.04 17.08
C GLY A 172 24.56 -33.06 16.83
N LEU A 173 24.46 -31.93 17.55
CA LEU A 173 23.35 -30.97 17.38
C LEU A 173 23.71 -29.69 16.63
N ASP A 174 24.96 -29.20 16.66
CA ASP A 174 25.40 -27.94 16.02
C ASP A 174 24.92 -26.63 16.67
N PHE A 175 25.23 -26.43 17.95
CA PHE A 175 24.98 -25.17 18.65
C PHE A 175 26.13 -24.76 19.56
N THR A 176 26.23 -23.47 19.86
CA THR A 176 27.14 -22.88 20.85
C THR A 176 26.39 -21.85 21.69
N MET A 177 26.59 -21.94 23.01
CA MET A 177 26.20 -20.94 24.00
C MET A 177 27.47 -20.37 24.64
N VAL A 178 27.64 -19.06 24.60
CA VAL A 178 28.83 -18.40 25.17
C VAL A 178 28.45 -17.10 25.86
N ALA A 179 29.02 -16.82 27.04
CA ALA A 179 28.82 -15.53 27.69
C ALA A 179 29.47 -14.39 26.89
N LEU A 180 28.88 -13.20 26.94
CA LEU A 180 29.45 -11.96 26.41
C LEU A 180 29.95 -11.07 27.55
N GLU A 181 30.95 -10.24 27.24
CA GLU A 181 31.50 -9.24 28.15
C GLU A 181 30.40 -8.32 28.72
N LYS A 182 30.49 -8.00 30.02
CA LYS A 182 29.44 -7.21 30.69
C LYS A 182 29.41 -5.76 30.21
N ILE A 183 30.58 -5.20 29.90
CA ILE A 183 30.77 -3.83 29.44
C ILE A 183 31.79 -3.88 28.31
N ASN A 184 31.44 -3.36 27.13
CA ASN A 184 32.37 -3.34 26.01
C ASN A 184 33.39 -2.20 26.10
N LEU A 185 34.35 -2.20 25.17
CA LEU A 185 35.40 -1.17 25.06
C LEU A 185 34.89 0.27 24.96
N ARG A 186 33.63 0.48 24.53
CA ARG A 186 32.99 1.80 24.40
C ARG A 186 32.10 2.16 25.58
N GLY A 187 32.14 1.38 26.66
CA GLY A 187 31.37 1.62 27.89
C GLY A 187 29.89 1.25 27.82
N LYS A 188 29.45 0.52 26.79
CA LYS A 188 28.05 0.02 26.68
C LYS A 188 27.89 -1.27 27.47
N LYS A 189 26.78 -1.41 28.19
CA LYS A 189 26.49 -2.58 29.03
C LYS A 189 25.65 -3.59 28.25
N ILE A 190 25.98 -4.88 28.34
CA ILE A 190 25.18 -5.94 27.72
C ILE A 190 23.76 -6.01 28.32
N ALA A 191 23.62 -5.62 29.59
CA ALA A 191 22.34 -5.56 30.30
C ALA A 191 21.37 -4.50 29.73
N ASP A 192 21.84 -3.57 28.90
CA ASP A 192 20.98 -2.59 28.23
C ASP A 192 20.30 -3.20 26.97
N ILE A 193 20.75 -4.38 26.52
CA ILE A 193 20.18 -5.10 25.38
C ILE A 193 19.12 -6.08 25.89
N PRO A 194 17.89 -6.09 25.33
CA PRO A 194 16.89 -7.08 25.67
C PRO A 194 17.43 -8.50 25.41
N CYS A 195 17.17 -9.40 26.35
CA CYS A 195 17.50 -10.81 26.20
C CYS A 195 16.24 -11.66 26.22
N LEU A 196 16.33 -12.85 25.64
CA LEU A 196 15.25 -13.83 25.60
C LEU A 196 15.38 -14.83 26.74
N GLU A 197 14.24 -15.39 27.15
CA GLU A 197 14.20 -16.56 28.01
C GLU A 197 13.72 -17.74 27.17
N LEU A 198 14.47 -18.85 27.20
CA LEU A 198 14.13 -20.01 26.39
C LEU A 198 13.22 -20.98 27.15
N ASP A 199 12.17 -21.43 26.46
CA ASP A 199 11.27 -22.46 26.93
C ASP A 199 11.49 -23.77 26.13
N GLY A 200 11.87 -24.84 26.83
CA GLY A 200 12.14 -26.16 26.27
C GLY A 200 10.90 -27.05 26.12
N ASN A 201 9.73 -26.60 26.58
CA ASN A 201 8.50 -27.37 26.48
C ASN A 201 7.91 -27.32 25.06
N ILE A 202 7.16 -28.37 24.67
CA ILE A 202 6.46 -28.43 23.37
C ILE A 202 5.20 -27.54 23.38
N GLY A 203 4.48 -27.49 22.26
CA GLY A 203 3.24 -26.72 22.14
C GLY A 203 3.43 -25.22 21.85
N LYS A 204 4.66 -24.76 21.58
CA LYS A 204 4.93 -23.37 21.16
C LYS A 204 4.50 -23.07 19.72
N ILE A 205 4.47 -24.13 18.90
CA ILE A 205 4.07 -24.12 17.49
C ILE A 205 3.48 -25.48 17.11
N ILE A 206 2.49 -25.49 16.22
CA ILE A 206 1.82 -26.65 15.61
C ILE A 206 2.12 -26.69 14.10
N LYS A 207 2.17 -27.88 13.50
CA LYS A 207 2.35 -28.03 12.04
C LYS A 207 1.25 -27.26 11.29
N GLY A 208 1.65 -26.46 10.29
CA GLY A 208 0.82 -25.50 9.58
C GLY A 208 1.08 -24.05 10.00
N GLU A 209 1.38 -23.79 11.28
CA GLU A 209 1.56 -22.44 11.82
C GLU A 209 2.85 -21.77 11.31
N THR A 210 2.83 -20.43 11.31
CA THR A 210 3.89 -19.58 10.76
C THR A 210 5.12 -19.45 11.68
N CYS A 211 6.28 -19.79 11.13
CA CYS A 211 7.61 -19.50 11.64
C CYS A 211 8.09 -18.10 11.22
N ILE A 212 8.88 -17.45 12.05
CA ILE A 212 9.51 -16.17 11.72
C ILE A 212 11.00 -16.25 12.04
N ILE A 213 11.84 -15.96 11.06
CA ILE A 213 13.28 -15.91 11.23
C ILE A 213 13.78 -14.47 11.28
N ILE A 214 14.60 -14.12 12.28
CA ILE A 214 15.26 -12.82 12.37
C ILE A 214 16.76 -13.03 12.12
N GLN A 215 17.30 -12.42 11.07
CA GLN A 215 18.57 -12.87 10.46
C GLN A 215 19.43 -11.76 9.88
N HIS A 216 20.72 -12.05 9.68
CA HIS A 216 21.66 -11.23 8.92
C HIS A 216 22.09 -11.94 7.62
N PRO A 217 21.18 -12.04 6.62
CA PRO A 217 21.45 -12.77 5.38
C PRO A 217 22.58 -12.10 4.60
N ASN A 218 23.51 -12.89 4.07
CA ASN A 218 24.79 -12.47 3.50
C ASN A 218 25.61 -11.52 4.39
N GLY A 219 25.40 -11.57 5.70
CA GLY A 219 25.97 -10.62 6.64
C GLY A 219 25.43 -9.20 6.50
N GLN A 220 24.33 -8.99 5.78
CA GLN A 220 23.68 -7.70 5.57
C GLN A 220 22.99 -7.20 6.86
N PRO A 221 22.52 -5.94 6.88
CA PRO A 221 21.69 -5.45 7.97
C PRO A 221 20.53 -6.41 8.27
N LYS A 222 20.08 -6.43 9.54
CA LYS A 222 19.06 -7.35 10.04
C LYS A 222 17.80 -7.36 9.16
N LYS A 223 17.27 -8.54 8.86
CA LYS A 223 16.06 -8.77 8.07
C LYS A 223 15.19 -9.86 8.70
N ILE A 224 13.93 -9.89 8.30
CA ILE A 224 12.90 -10.84 8.71
C ILE A 224 12.18 -11.36 7.46
N SER A 225 11.84 -12.65 7.42
CA SER A 225 10.95 -13.21 6.37
C SER A 225 9.51 -13.24 6.92
N LEU A 226 8.54 -12.77 6.13
CA LEU A 226 7.13 -12.69 6.52
C LEU A 226 6.17 -13.47 5.60
N ASN A 227 6.62 -13.91 4.42
CA ASN A 227 5.82 -14.71 3.48
C ASN A 227 6.30 -16.17 3.47
N ASN A 228 5.40 -17.12 3.19
CA ASN A 228 5.70 -18.56 3.02
C ASN A 228 6.59 -19.12 4.14
N ASN A 229 6.09 -19.11 5.38
CA ASN A 229 6.87 -19.55 6.53
C ASN A 229 6.27 -20.70 7.36
N SER A 230 5.50 -21.61 6.76
CA SER A 230 4.83 -22.66 7.55
C SER A 230 5.82 -23.70 8.10
N PHE A 231 5.67 -24.06 9.37
CA PHE A 231 6.29 -25.25 9.96
C PHE A 231 5.52 -26.50 9.52
N PHE A 232 6.17 -27.49 8.90
CA PHE A 232 5.43 -28.60 8.27
C PHE A 232 5.95 -30.00 8.57
N SER A 233 7.21 -30.13 8.99
CA SER A 233 7.76 -31.43 9.38
C SER A 233 8.74 -31.29 10.54
N GLU A 234 8.92 -32.33 11.31
CA GLU A 234 9.92 -32.36 12.38
C GLU A 234 10.53 -33.74 12.56
N ASN A 235 11.71 -33.76 13.17
CA ASN A 235 12.36 -34.96 13.64
C ASN A 235 12.75 -34.81 15.12
N GLN A 236 13.54 -35.75 15.63
CA GLN A 236 14.01 -35.72 17.01
C GLN A 236 14.76 -34.44 17.35
N ASP A 237 15.60 -33.92 16.46
CA ASP A 237 16.55 -32.84 16.69
C ASP A 237 16.19 -31.51 16.00
N GLN A 238 15.45 -31.53 14.89
CA GLN A 238 15.15 -30.37 14.05
C GLN A 238 13.66 -30.22 13.73
N ILE A 239 13.27 -28.98 13.41
CA ILE A 239 12.04 -28.68 12.68
C ILE A 239 12.38 -28.28 11.24
N ILE A 240 11.46 -28.57 10.33
CA ILE A 240 11.51 -28.18 8.92
C ILE A 240 10.37 -27.21 8.64
N TYR A 241 10.72 -26.09 8.01
CA TYR A 241 9.80 -24.99 7.78
C TYR A 241 10.15 -24.25 6.49
N GLU A 242 9.15 -23.66 5.86
CA GLU A 242 9.36 -22.73 4.74
C GLU A 242 9.91 -21.41 5.32
N THR A 243 10.83 -20.74 4.62
CA THR A 243 11.25 -19.35 4.87
C THR A 243 12.30 -18.94 3.84
N ASP A 244 12.46 -17.65 3.58
CA ASP A 244 13.59 -17.16 2.81
C ASP A 244 14.84 -17.06 3.71
N SER A 245 15.90 -17.80 3.37
CA SER A 245 17.20 -17.71 4.04
C SER A 245 18.35 -17.63 3.02
N LEU A 246 19.45 -16.99 3.42
CA LEU A 246 20.66 -16.85 2.60
C LEU A 246 21.90 -17.12 3.48
N PRO A 247 23.09 -17.34 2.89
CA PRO A 247 24.32 -17.54 3.66
C PRO A 247 24.51 -16.49 4.77
N GLY A 248 24.84 -16.88 6.01
CA GLY A 248 24.95 -15.95 7.13
C GLY A 248 23.69 -15.85 8.02
N SER A 249 22.59 -16.46 7.61
CA SER A 249 21.41 -16.70 8.46
C SER A 249 21.64 -17.77 9.53
N SER A 250 22.66 -18.62 9.39
CA SER A 250 22.99 -19.68 10.36
C SER A 250 23.16 -19.09 11.77
N GLY A 251 22.40 -19.62 12.72
CA GLY A 251 22.38 -19.22 14.11
C GLY A 251 21.26 -18.22 14.45
N SER A 252 20.39 -17.90 13.50
CA SER A 252 19.20 -17.08 13.74
C SER A 252 18.15 -17.76 14.62
N PRO A 253 17.44 -16.99 15.47
CA PRO A 253 16.26 -17.51 16.15
C PRO A 253 15.10 -17.68 15.17
N VAL A 254 14.44 -18.84 15.26
CA VAL A 254 13.17 -19.14 14.61
C VAL A 254 12.07 -19.00 15.65
N LEU A 255 11.11 -18.12 15.42
CA LEU A 255 10.01 -17.79 16.32
C LEU A 255 8.71 -18.39 15.81
N ALA A 256 7.80 -18.77 16.70
CA ALA A 256 6.42 -19.04 16.34
C ALA A 256 5.60 -17.75 16.39
N LEU A 257 4.88 -17.40 15.32
CA LEU A 257 4.13 -16.15 15.25
C LEU A 257 3.01 -16.08 16.30
N GLY A 258 2.28 -17.17 16.52
CA GLY A 258 1.17 -17.22 17.46
C GLY A 258 1.57 -17.00 18.92
N THR A 259 2.72 -17.52 19.35
CA THR A 259 3.20 -17.41 20.74
C THR A 259 4.29 -16.35 20.93
N CYS A 260 4.95 -15.90 19.85
CA CYS A 260 6.16 -15.09 19.88
C CYS A 260 7.32 -15.74 20.66
N GLU A 261 7.39 -17.08 20.70
CA GLU A 261 8.43 -17.82 21.41
C GLU A 261 9.45 -18.44 20.43
N VAL A 262 10.72 -18.55 20.86
CA VAL A 262 11.78 -19.19 20.05
C VAL A 262 11.55 -20.70 20.01
N VAL A 263 11.35 -21.26 18.82
CA VAL A 263 11.10 -22.69 18.59
C VAL A 263 12.32 -23.43 18.10
N ALA A 264 13.19 -22.78 17.31
CA ALA A 264 14.41 -23.38 16.79
C ALA A 264 15.57 -22.38 16.60
N LEU A 265 16.77 -22.94 16.42
CA LEU A 265 17.98 -22.26 15.97
C LEU A 265 18.20 -22.63 14.50
N HIS A 266 18.06 -21.66 13.57
CA HIS A 266 18.21 -21.92 12.14
C HIS A 266 19.61 -22.44 11.82
N GLN A 267 19.69 -23.51 11.03
CA GLN A 267 20.94 -24.17 10.69
C GLN A 267 21.26 -24.06 9.20
N THR A 268 20.34 -24.48 8.32
CA THR A 268 20.56 -24.54 6.87
C THR A 268 19.24 -24.53 6.07
N GLY A 269 19.32 -24.27 4.77
CA GLY A 269 18.30 -24.69 3.81
C GLY A 269 18.32 -26.22 3.58
N VAL A 270 17.19 -26.77 3.17
CA VAL A 270 17.01 -28.18 2.77
C VAL A 270 16.86 -28.23 1.25
N PRO A 271 17.86 -28.74 0.52
CA PRO A 271 17.77 -28.82 -0.93
C PRO A 271 16.91 -30.02 -1.35
N LYS A 272 16.31 -29.93 -2.53
CA LYS A 272 15.76 -31.08 -3.24
C LYS A 272 16.89 -32.03 -3.60
N MET A 273 16.68 -33.33 -3.44
CA MET A 273 17.68 -34.37 -3.69
C MET A 273 17.17 -35.40 -4.72
N ASP A 274 18.10 -36.03 -5.42
CA ASP A 274 17.84 -37.20 -6.26
C ASP A 274 17.71 -38.50 -5.44
N GLU A 275 17.43 -39.63 -6.13
CA GLU A 275 17.31 -40.96 -5.51
C GLU A 275 18.59 -41.44 -4.80
N ASN A 276 19.74 -40.82 -5.09
CA ASN A 276 21.03 -41.13 -4.48
C ASN A 276 21.40 -40.16 -3.35
N GLY A 277 20.51 -39.24 -2.98
CA GLY A 277 20.74 -38.23 -1.94
C GLY A 277 21.60 -37.04 -2.38
N ASN A 278 21.80 -36.84 -3.68
CA ASN A 278 22.55 -35.69 -4.19
C ASN A 278 21.64 -34.47 -4.33
N PRO A 279 22.04 -33.28 -3.85
CA PRO A 279 21.29 -32.05 -4.06
C PRO A 279 21.09 -31.73 -5.54
N LEU A 280 19.92 -31.20 -5.89
CA LEU A 280 19.51 -30.85 -7.24
C LEU A 280 19.44 -29.35 -7.43
N THR A 281 19.76 -28.92 -8.64
CA THR A 281 19.48 -27.58 -9.15
C THR A 281 18.02 -27.48 -9.61
N LYS A 282 17.52 -26.25 -9.76
CA LYS A 282 16.20 -25.96 -10.35
C LYS A 282 16.01 -26.53 -11.77
N TYR A 283 17.13 -26.84 -12.44
CA TYR A 283 17.17 -27.44 -13.77
C TYR A 283 17.25 -28.98 -13.75
N GLY A 284 17.17 -29.61 -12.57
CA GLY A 284 17.20 -31.06 -12.41
C GLY A 284 18.58 -31.70 -12.54
N THR A 285 19.66 -30.91 -12.56
CA THR A 285 21.05 -31.41 -12.53
C THR A 285 21.61 -31.47 -11.11
N VAL A 286 22.53 -32.40 -10.83
CA VAL A 286 23.18 -32.52 -9.51
C VAL A 286 24.03 -31.28 -9.21
N ALA A 287 23.73 -30.63 -8.09
CA ALA A 287 24.49 -29.51 -7.57
C ALA A 287 25.80 -30.01 -6.92
N ASN A 288 26.87 -29.23 -7.08
CA ASN A 288 28.19 -29.49 -6.51
C ASN A 288 28.63 -28.31 -5.63
N SER A 289 29.83 -28.39 -5.05
CA SER A 289 30.34 -27.36 -4.14
C SER A 289 30.59 -25.98 -4.78
N GLU A 290 30.61 -25.89 -6.11
CA GLU A 290 30.75 -24.65 -6.87
C GLU A 290 29.40 -24.11 -7.37
N THR A 291 28.31 -24.88 -7.23
CA THR A 291 26.98 -24.45 -7.64
C THR A 291 26.51 -23.27 -6.77
N PRO A 292 26.10 -22.14 -7.39
CA PRO A 292 25.51 -21.03 -6.66
C PRO A 292 24.28 -21.47 -5.86
N ASP A 293 24.17 -21.02 -4.60
CA ASP A 293 23.03 -21.38 -3.73
C ASP A 293 21.66 -20.95 -4.34
N GLU A 294 21.65 -19.96 -5.25
CA GLU A 294 20.45 -19.50 -5.98
C GLU A 294 19.96 -20.47 -7.07
N ASP A 295 20.85 -21.33 -7.56
CA ASP A 295 20.55 -22.34 -8.59
C ASP A 295 20.05 -23.65 -7.98
N ILE A 296 20.24 -23.84 -6.67
CA ILE A 296 19.77 -25.00 -5.91
C ILE A 296 18.25 -24.95 -5.79
N ASP A 297 17.60 -26.09 -6.01
CA ASP A 297 16.16 -26.25 -5.78
C ASP A 297 15.96 -26.51 -4.28
N TRP A 298 15.25 -25.63 -3.57
CA TRP A 298 15.09 -25.70 -2.11
C TRP A 298 13.67 -26.14 -1.76
N VAL A 299 13.55 -27.10 -0.84
CA VAL A 299 12.27 -27.65 -0.37
C VAL A 299 11.86 -27.11 1.00
N GLY A 300 12.76 -26.42 1.70
CA GLY A 300 12.49 -25.80 3.00
C GLY A 300 13.77 -25.41 3.74
N ASN A 301 13.68 -25.23 5.04
CA ASN A 301 14.78 -24.89 5.94
C ASN A 301 14.75 -25.79 7.17
N ALA A 302 15.92 -26.10 7.71
CA ALA A 302 16.08 -26.90 8.92
C ALA A 302 16.61 -26.03 10.07
N GLY A 303 15.97 -26.16 11.24
CA GLY A 303 16.39 -25.49 12.47
C GLY A 303 16.43 -26.47 13.64
N ILE A 304 17.47 -26.37 14.48
CA ILE A 304 17.65 -27.23 15.65
C ILE A 304 16.65 -26.82 16.74
N ARG A 305 15.91 -27.79 17.28
CA ARG A 305 14.86 -27.55 18.27
C ARG A 305 15.44 -26.99 19.56
N ILE A 306 14.89 -25.87 20.04
CA ILE A 306 15.24 -25.31 21.35
C ILE A 306 15.01 -26.32 22.47
N SER A 307 13.96 -27.15 22.37
CA SER A 307 13.68 -28.21 23.33
C SER A 307 14.84 -29.21 23.47
N ARG A 308 15.53 -29.52 22.37
CA ARG A 308 16.65 -30.48 22.34
C ARG A 308 17.95 -29.87 22.85
N ILE A 309 18.20 -28.62 22.50
CA ILE A 309 19.33 -27.85 23.04
C ILE A 309 19.24 -27.77 24.58
N LEU A 310 18.06 -27.43 25.11
CA LEU A 310 17.86 -27.33 26.56
C LEU A 310 17.87 -28.69 27.26
N GLU A 311 17.45 -29.77 26.59
CA GLU A 311 17.61 -31.13 27.12
C GLU A 311 19.09 -31.52 27.28
N PHE A 312 19.93 -31.20 26.29
CA PHE A 312 21.38 -31.41 26.38
C PHE A 312 21.98 -30.60 27.53
N LEU A 313 21.59 -29.32 27.65
CA LEU A 313 22.03 -28.45 28.75
C LEU A 313 21.57 -29.01 30.11
N GLN A 314 20.34 -29.51 30.22
CA GLN A 314 19.80 -30.09 31.44
C GLN A 314 20.58 -31.34 31.87
N LYS A 315 21.03 -32.17 30.93
CA LYS A 315 21.84 -33.37 31.18
C LYS A 315 23.31 -33.04 31.50
N LYS A 316 23.87 -31.96 30.93
CA LYS A 316 25.28 -31.60 31.11
C LYS A 316 25.58 -31.17 32.54
N ASN A 317 26.54 -31.83 33.20
CA ASN A 317 27.12 -31.35 34.45
C ASN A 317 28.47 -30.70 34.15
N PHE A 318 28.64 -29.42 34.48
CA PHE A 318 29.88 -28.70 34.21
C PHE A 318 30.86 -28.84 35.38
N ASP A 319 32.16 -28.90 35.08
CA ASP A 319 33.19 -28.95 36.13
C ASP A 319 33.27 -27.64 36.93
N LYS A 320 33.02 -26.50 36.27
CA LYS A 320 33.01 -25.17 36.88
C LYS A 320 31.66 -24.90 37.57
N PRO A 321 31.60 -24.63 38.89
CA PRO A 321 30.34 -24.34 39.59
C PRO A 321 29.57 -23.15 39.00
N ALA A 322 30.28 -22.11 38.55
CA ALA A 322 29.68 -20.93 37.91
C ALA A 322 28.90 -21.28 36.63
N HIS A 323 29.36 -22.27 35.87
CA HIS A 323 28.66 -22.73 34.66
C HIS A 323 27.38 -23.48 35.02
N ASN A 324 27.37 -24.26 36.11
CA ASN A 324 26.15 -24.89 36.63
C ASN A 324 25.13 -23.86 37.15
N THR A 325 25.60 -22.78 37.78
CA THR A 325 24.72 -21.65 38.16
C THR A 325 24.07 -21.03 36.93
N LYS A 326 24.87 -20.71 35.89
CA LYS A 326 24.36 -20.14 34.63
C LYS A 326 23.40 -21.08 33.91
N LYS A 327 23.70 -22.38 33.87
CA LYS A 327 22.80 -23.43 33.38
C LYS A 327 21.43 -23.36 34.07
N ASN A 328 21.40 -23.25 35.40
CA ASN A 328 20.14 -23.19 36.14
C ASN A 328 19.35 -21.91 35.86
N GLU A 329 20.03 -20.78 35.64
CA GLU A 329 19.40 -19.52 35.20
C GLU A 329 18.73 -19.69 33.82
N ILE A 330 19.41 -20.34 32.87
CA ILE A 330 18.87 -20.61 31.53
C ILE A 330 17.65 -21.54 31.60
N LEU A 331 17.70 -22.58 32.43
CA LEU A 331 16.61 -23.56 32.58
C LEU A 331 15.44 -23.08 33.45
N ALA A 332 15.53 -21.90 34.08
CA ALA A 332 14.51 -21.40 35.00
C ALA A 332 13.13 -21.25 34.33
N ARG A 333 13.07 -20.64 33.13
CA ARG A 333 11.82 -20.46 32.37
C ARG A 333 11.20 -21.80 31.96
N THR A 334 12.02 -22.73 31.48
CA THR A 334 11.57 -24.08 31.09
C THR A 334 10.93 -24.84 32.26
N ASN A 335 11.58 -24.82 33.43
CA ASN A 335 11.06 -25.49 34.63
C ASN A 335 9.78 -24.84 35.16
N LYS A 336 9.69 -23.51 35.10
CA LYS A 336 8.50 -22.76 35.51
C LYS A 336 7.32 -23.05 34.58
N ALA A 337 7.52 -22.89 33.27
CA ALA A 337 6.48 -23.15 32.27
C ALA A 337 5.99 -24.60 32.32
N LYS A 338 6.89 -25.57 32.56
CA LYS A 338 6.51 -26.97 32.70
C LYS A 338 5.49 -27.19 33.82
N ARG A 339 5.73 -26.61 35.01
CA ARG A 339 4.80 -26.71 36.15
C ARG A 339 3.46 -26.06 35.85
N GLU A 340 3.49 -24.85 35.26
CA GLU A 340 2.28 -24.12 34.87
C GLU A 340 1.45 -24.90 33.84
N LEU A 341 2.09 -25.54 32.87
CA LEU A 341 1.42 -26.34 31.84
C LEU A 341 0.87 -27.66 32.39
N ASP A 342 1.66 -28.39 33.18
CA ASP A 342 1.23 -29.65 33.81
C ASP A 342 -0.02 -29.42 34.69
N GLU A 343 -0.06 -28.33 35.47
CA GLU A 343 -1.23 -27.94 36.28
C GLU A 343 -2.47 -27.63 35.44
N VAL A 344 -2.30 -26.98 34.28
CA VAL A 344 -3.43 -26.64 33.40
C VAL A 344 -3.96 -27.87 32.68
N VAL A 345 -3.08 -28.73 32.19
CA VAL A 345 -3.44 -29.98 31.52
C VAL A 345 -4.20 -30.92 32.46
N GLU A 346 -3.78 -31.04 33.73
CA GLU A 346 -4.50 -31.85 34.74
C GLU A 346 -5.93 -31.36 35.02
N ASN A 347 -6.22 -30.07 34.81
CA ASN A 347 -7.51 -29.44 35.09
C ASN A 347 -8.41 -29.24 33.85
N GLN A 348 -7.93 -29.56 32.65
CA GLN A 348 -8.69 -29.45 31.39
C GLN A 348 -9.39 -30.78 31.04
N PRO A 349 -10.51 -30.75 30.30
CA PRO A 349 -11.12 -31.96 29.77
C PRO A 349 -10.16 -32.68 28.82
N GLU A 350 -10.23 -34.01 28.74
CA GLU A 350 -9.40 -34.81 27.83
C GLU A 350 -9.73 -34.44 26.36
N ILE A 351 -8.75 -33.88 25.64
CA ILE A 351 -8.91 -33.43 24.25
C ILE A 351 -8.21 -34.43 23.33
N SER A 352 -8.93 -35.14 22.47
CA SER A 352 -8.28 -35.94 21.42
C SER A 352 -7.94 -35.08 20.20
N LEU A 353 -6.76 -35.26 19.62
CA LEU A 353 -6.38 -34.70 18.31
C LEU A 353 -7.42 -35.04 17.24
N THR A 354 -8.04 -36.22 17.34
CA THR A 354 -9.11 -36.64 16.43
C THR A 354 -10.35 -35.75 16.59
N ASP A 355 -10.67 -35.34 17.81
CA ASP A 355 -11.79 -34.44 18.08
C ASP A 355 -11.51 -33.04 17.56
N VAL A 356 -10.27 -32.53 17.76
CA VAL A 356 -9.84 -31.23 17.21
C VAL A 356 -9.90 -31.21 15.68
N LYS A 357 -9.43 -32.27 15.00
CA LYS A 357 -9.52 -32.39 13.54
C LYS A 357 -10.97 -32.49 13.05
N ASN A 358 -11.79 -33.29 13.72
CA ASN A 358 -13.22 -33.41 13.40
C ASN A 358 -13.95 -32.08 13.61
N GLU A 359 -13.62 -31.32 14.65
CA GLU A 359 -14.18 -30.00 14.92
C GLU A 359 -13.68 -28.97 13.91
N ALA A 360 -12.42 -29.04 13.48
CA ALA A 360 -11.89 -28.20 12.41
C ALA A 360 -12.64 -28.41 11.09
N GLN A 361 -12.87 -29.67 10.75
CA GLN A 361 -13.61 -30.03 9.55
C GLN A 361 -15.10 -29.68 9.66
N LYS A 362 -15.70 -29.78 10.86
CA LYS A 362 -17.07 -29.31 11.13
C LYS A 362 -17.18 -27.80 11.05
N LEU A 363 -16.22 -27.02 11.58
CA LEU A 363 -16.22 -25.57 11.51
C LEU A 363 -16.09 -25.09 10.06
N LYS A 364 -15.22 -25.73 9.27
CA LYS A 364 -15.09 -25.51 7.81
C LYS A 364 -16.35 -25.92 7.04
N ASN A 365 -17.00 -27.01 7.45
CA ASN A 365 -18.30 -27.44 6.88
C ASN A 365 -19.49 -26.57 7.37
N SER A 366 -19.39 -25.95 8.55
CA SER A 366 -20.41 -25.05 9.08
C SER A 366 -20.28 -23.64 8.51
N THR A 367 -19.08 -23.23 8.09
CA THR A 367 -18.86 -22.05 7.24
C THR A 367 -19.27 -22.31 5.79
N SER A 368 -19.34 -23.57 5.34
CA SER A 368 -20.00 -23.91 4.07
C SER A 368 -21.52 -24.03 4.20
N ASP A 369 -22.07 -24.53 5.31
CA ASP A 369 -23.53 -24.64 5.55
C ASP A 369 -24.21 -23.32 6.01
N SER A 370 -23.52 -22.45 6.75
CA SER A 370 -24.06 -21.12 7.13
C SER A 370 -23.98 -20.10 5.99
N LYS A 371 -23.14 -20.35 4.97
CA LYS A 371 -23.19 -19.66 3.68
C LYS A 371 -24.35 -20.15 2.78
N LEU A 372 -25.10 -21.19 3.17
CA LEU A 372 -26.13 -21.84 2.35
C LEU A 372 -27.59 -21.49 2.70
N GLN A 373 -27.89 -20.74 3.76
CA GLN A 373 -29.30 -20.47 4.15
C GLN A 373 -29.85 -19.05 3.90
N ASN A 374 -29.05 -18.10 3.39
CA ASN A 374 -29.58 -16.84 2.85
C ASN A 374 -29.58 -16.82 1.32
N LYS A 375 -30.05 -17.91 0.70
CA LYS A 375 -30.63 -17.84 -0.65
C LYS A 375 -32.11 -17.49 -0.53
N SER A 376 -32.44 -16.24 -0.82
CA SER A 376 -33.59 -16.02 -1.70
C SER A 376 -33.08 -15.36 -2.99
N LYS A 377 -32.99 -16.21 -4.02
CA LYS A 377 -32.79 -15.93 -5.45
C LYS A 377 -31.49 -15.25 -5.87
N TYR A 378 -30.41 -16.02 -5.96
CA TYR A 378 -29.54 -15.94 -7.15
C TYR A 378 -29.06 -17.36 -7.53
N THR A 379 -29.45 -17.78 -8.73
CA THR A 379 -28.99 -18.97 -9.44
C THR A 379 -27.58 -18.76 -9.95
N GLY A 380 -26.79 -19.84 -10.08
CA GLY A 380 -25.33 -19.82 -10.18
C GLY A 380 -24.71 -18.99 -11.31
N ALA A 381 -23.54 -18.42 -11.01
CA ALA A 381 -22.52 -17.94 -11.92
C ALA A 381 -21.18 -17.97 -11.17
N SER A 382 -20.08 -18.29 -11.87
CA SER A 382 -18.73 -18.03 -11.35
C SER A 382 -18.61 -16.53 -11.07
N GLU A 383 -18.04 -16.13 -9.93
CA GLU A 383 -17.86 -14.70 -9.66
C GLU A 383 -16.84 -14.14 -10.67
N LYS A 384 -17.25 -13.14 -11.44
CA LYS A 384 -16.44 -12.49 -12.47
C LYS A 384 -15.90 -11.16 -11.95
N PHE A 385 -14.64 -10.90 -12.24
CA PHE A 385 -13.96 -9.66 -11.89
C PHE A 385 -13.76 -8.80 -13.14
N PRO A 386 -13.91 -7.47 -13.04
CA PRO A 386 -13.61 -6.55 -14.12
C PRO A 386 -12.10 -6.28 -14.22
N PHE A 387 -11.56 -6.34 -15.43
CA PHE A 387 -10.20 -5.97 -15.77
C PHE A 387 -10.23 -4.92 -16.86
N ILE A 388 -9.35 -3.91 -16.77
CA ILE A 388 -9.09 -3.02 -17.90
C ILE A 388 -7.83 -3.51 -18.60
N ILE A 389 -7.95 -3.75 -19.90
CA ILE A 389 -6.86 -4.20 -20.75
C ILE A 389 -6.59 -3.19 -21.87
N LEU A 390 -5.33 -3.00 -22.22
CA LEU A 390 -4.90 -2.27 -23.40
C LEU A 390 -4.58 -3.27 -24.50
N ALA A 391 -5.25 -3.15 -25.65
CA ALA A 391 -5.06 -4.05 -26.78
C ALA A 391 -5.26 -3.31 -28.11
N LYS A 392 -4.78 -3.89 -29.21
CA LYS A 392 -5.00 -3.32 -30.54
C LYS A 392 -6.43 -3.56 -31.01
N ASN A 393 -7.15 -2.51 -31.36
CA ASN A 393 -8.51 -2.57 -31.88
C ASN A 393 -8.55 -3.00 -33.36
N SER A 394 -8.20 -4.26 -33.62
CA SER A 394 -8.21 -4.87 -34.96
C SER A 394 -8.95 -6.21 -34.92
N HIS A 395 -9.61 -6.56 -36.02
CA HIS A 395 -10.39 -7.79 -36.11
C HIS A 395 -9.55 -9.04 -35.79
N GLU A 396 -8.34 -9.12 -36.37
CA GLU A 396 -7.40 -10.23 -36.15
C GLU A 396 -6.99 -10.37 -34.67
N ASN A 397 -6.60 -9.26 -34.01
CA ASN A 397 -6.22 -9.30 -32.59
C ASN A 397 -7.40 -9.73 -31.70
N PHE A 398 -8.61 -9.29 -32.03
CA PHE A 398 -9.81 -9.64 -31.26
C PHE A 398 -10.17 -11.12 -31.42
N GLU A 399 -10.15 -11.66 -32.64
CA GLU A 399 -10.41 -13.09 -32.88
C GLU A 399 -9.39 -13.98 -32.17
N ASN A 400 -8.10 -13.62 -32.21
CA ASN A 400 -7.05 -14.36 -31.52
C ASN A 400 -7.21 -14.28 -30.00
N LEU A 401 -7.45 -13.09 -29.46
CA LEU A 401 -7.65 -12.89 -28.02
C LEU A 401 -8.86 -13.67 -27.51
N GLU A 402 -9.97 -13.63 -28.25
CA GLU A 402 -11.18 -14.37 -27.89
C GLU A 402 -10.93 -15.89 -27.94
N ALA A 403 -10.18 -16.38 -28.93
CA ALA A 403 -9.80 -17.78 -29.03
C ALA A 403 -8.91 -18.24 -27.86
N GLU A 404 -7.89 -17.45 -27.51
CA GLU A 404 -7.00 -17.72 -26.37
C GLU A 404 -7.75 -17.69 -25.02
N LEU A 405 -8.61 -16.69 -24.80
CA LEU A 405 -9.43 -16.63 -23.59
C LEU A 405 -10.37 -17.84 -23.48
N LYS A 406 -10.99 -18.25 -24.60
CA LYS A 406 -11.84 -19.46 -24.63
C LYS A 406 -11.06 -20.73 -24.36
N LEU A 407 -9.85 -20.84 -24.90
CA LEU A 407 -8.99 -22.00 -24.73
C LEU A 407 -8.51 -22.15 -23.28
N ASN A 408 -8.07 -21.05 -22.68
CA ASN A 408 -7.42 -21.04 -21.37
C ASN A 408 -8.41 -20.94 -20.21
N TYR A 409 -9.55 -20.26 -20.40
CA TYR A 409 -10.48 -19.90 -19.31
C TYR A 409 -11.96 -20.21 -19.62
N GLY A 410 -12.26 -20.81 -20.77
CA GLY A 410 -13.61 -21.18 -21.17
C GLY A 410 -14.44 -20.01 -21.75
N ASN A 411 -15.73 -20.26 -21.99
CA ASN A 411 -16.61 -19.30 -22.69
C ASN A 411 -17.26 -18.26 -21.75
N ASP A 412 -16.98 -18.28 -20.45
CA ASP A 412 -17.69 -17.48 -19.45
C ASP A 412 -17.03 -16.11 -19.20
N PHE A 413 -16.90 -15.29 -20.24
CA PHE A 413 -16.35 -13.93 -20.14
C PHE A 413 -17.11 -12.91 -21.00
N SER A 414 -16.94 -11.62 -20.72
CA SER A 414 -17.35 -10.53 -21.63
C SER A 414 -16.19 -9.60 -21.89
N LEU A 415 -16.03 -9.19 -23.14
CA LEU A 415 -14.96 -8.30 -23.59
C LEU A 415 -15.57 -7.21 -24.49
N TYR A 416 -15.40 -5.95 -24.11
CA TYR A 416 -15.92 -4.81 -24.88
C TYR A 416 -15.04 -3.58 -24.73
N LEU A 417 -15.11 -2.65 -25.69
CA LEU A 417 -14.38 -1.38 -25.65
C LEU A 417 -14.82 -0.54 -24.44
N ALA A 418 -13.87 0.00 -23.69
CA ALA A 418 -14.13 0.92 -22.59
C ALA A 418 -14.55 2.32 -23.08
N THR A 419 -14.14 2.68 -24.31
CA THR A 419 -14.44 3.99 -24.94
C THR A 419 -14.91 3.83 -26.39
N PRO A 420 -16.05 3.14 -26.62
CA PRO A 420 -16.47 2.71 -27.95
C PRO A 420 -16.74 3.86 -28.94
N VAL A 421 -17.20 5.02 -28.48
CA VAL A 421 -17.56 6.14 -29.36
C VAL A 421 -16.32 6.82 -29.94
N SER A 422 -15.27 6.90 -29.13
CA SER A 422 -14.02 7.56 -29.50
C SER A 422 -12.97 6.59 -30.08
N ALA A 423 -13.22 5.29 -30.02
CA ALA A 423 -12.31 4.25 -30.47
C ALA A 423 -12.04 4.32 -31.98
N LYS A 424 -10.82 3.99 -32.41
CA LYS A 424 -10.47 3.89 -33.82
C LYS A 424 -9.97 2.51 -34.19
N GLU A 425 -10.23 2.12 -35.43
CA GLU A 425 -9.74 0.86 -35.98
C GLU A 425 -8.22 0.87 -36.11
N ASN A 426 -7.60 -0.27 -35.77
CA ASN A 426 -6.16 -0.54 -35.81
C ASN A 426 -5.28 0.31 -34.88
N GLU A 427 -5.87 1.13 -33.99
CA GLU A 427 -5.17 1.81 -32.90
C GLU A 427 -5.24 1.02 -31.58
N GLU A 428 -4.40 1.37 -30.61
CA GLU A 428 -4.42 0.79 -29.26
C GLU A 428 -5.58 1.41 -28.46
N GLU A 429 -6.43 0.56 -27.89
CA GLU A 429 -7.64 0.98 -27.20
C GLU A 429 -7.80 0.24 -25.87
N LEU A 430 -8.54 0.86 -24.96
CA LEU A 430 -8.90 0.26 -23.68
C LEU A 430 -10.14 -0.62 -23.83
N PHE A 431 -10.09 -1.82 -23.26
CA PHE A 431 -11.20 -2.76 -23.20
C PHE A 431 -11.49 -3.14 -21.75
N VAL A 432 -12.75 -3.46 -21.46
CA VAL A 432 -13.19 -4.06 -20.20
C VAL A 432 -13.37 -5.55 -20.45
N LEU A 433 -12.63 -6.37 -19.70
CA LEU A 433 -12.75 -7.82 -19.65
C LEU A 433 -13.38 -8.23 -18.32
N ASN A 434 -14.57 -8.83 -18.34
CA ASN A 434 -15.17 -9.45 -17.16
C ASN A 434 -15.02 -10.95 -17.25
N ILE A 435 -14.24 -11.54 -16.35
CA ILE A 435 -13.90 -12.96 -16.37
C ILE A 435 -13.67 -13.46 -14.94
N SER A 436 -13.92 -14.75 -14.70
CA SER A 436 -13.62 -15.35 -13.40
C SER A 436 -12.11 -15.48 -13.20
N SER A 437 -11.61 -15.18 -12.00
CA SER A 437 -10.19 -15.31 -11.67
C SER A 437 -9.78 -16.75 -11.33
N GLU A 438 -10.68 -17.73 -11.50
CA GLU A 438 -10.46 -19.14 -11.15
C GLU A 438 -10.00 -19.37 -9.70
N GLY A 439 -10.43 -18.50 -8.78
CA GLY A 439 -10.04 -18.53 -7.37
C GLY A 439 -8.70 -17.86 -7.05
N LYS A 440 -7.99 -17.32 -8.06
CA LYS A 440 -6.76 -16.52 -7.88
C LYS A 440 -7.09 -15.10 -7.43
N ASN A 441 -6.11 -14.44 -6.80
CA ASN A 441 -6.19 -13.01 -6.50
C ASN A 441 -6.34 -12.22 -7.83
N PRO A 442 -7.30 -11.27 -7.95
CA PRO A 442 -7.49 -10.53 -9.20
C PRO A 442 -6.23 -9.81 -9.71
N ASN A 443 -5.38 -9.27 -8.83
CA ASN A 443 -4.14 -8.64 -9.28
C ASN A 443 -3.11 -9.64 -9.81
N GLU A 444 -3.11 -10.88 -9.29
CA GLU A 444 -2.29 -11.96 -9.82
C GLU A 444 -2.80 -12.41 -11.19
N PHE A 445 -4.12 -12.60 -11.31
CA PHE A 445 -4.78 -12.94 -12.56
C PHE A 445 -4.54 -11.87 -13.65
N ALA A 446 -4.55 -10.58 -13.30
CA ALA A 446 -4.20 -9.51 -14.22
C ALA A 446 -2.77 -9.66 -14.81
N ARG A 447 -1.81 -10.18 -14.03
CA ARG A 447 -0.45 -10.46 -14.55
C ARG A 447 -0.40 -11.68 -15.44
N GLU A 448 -1.22 -12.68 -15.16
CA GLU A 448 -1.36 -13.86 -16.00
C GLU A 448 -1.92 -13.51 -17.38
N LEU A 449 -2.91 -12.62 -17.44
CA LEU A 449 -3.45 -12.10 -18.71
C LEU A 449 -2.36 -11.48 -19.61
N LEU A 450 -1.29 -10.92 -19.03
CA LEU A 450 -0.15 -10.38 -19.79
C LEU A 450 0.73 -11.45 -20.47
N SER A 451 0.47 -12.74 -20.22
CA SER A 451 1.09 -13.82 -20.97
C SER A 451 0.46 -13.99 -22.37
N LEU A 452 -0.75 -13.46 -22.57
CA LEU A 452 -1.41 -13.42 -23.88
C LEU A 452 -0.78 -12.34 -24.75
N LYS A 453 -0.37 -12.69 -25.97
CA LYS A 453 0.39 -11.79 -26.87
C LYS A 453 -0.45 -10.60 -27.33
N GLU A 454 -1.77 -10.76 -27.33
CA GLU A 454 -2.76 -9.81 -27.77
C GLU A 454 -3.01 -8.70 -26.73
N ILE A 455 -2.56 -8.90 -25.49
CA ILE A 455 -2.73 -7.98 -24.36
C ILE A 455 -1.42 -7.21 -24.13
N ILE A 456 -1.47 -5.90 -24.30
CA ILE A 456 -0.32 -4.99 -24.06
C ILE A 456 -0.22 -4.65 -22.57
N HIS A 457 -1.37 -4.42 -21.93
CA HIS A 457 -1.48 -4.13 -20.50
C HIS A 457 -2.77 -4.71 -19.94
N ALA A 458 -2.78 -5.07 -18.66
CA ALA A 458 -3.94 -5.57 -17.95
C ALA A 458 -3.84 -5.15 -16.48
N GLU A 459 -4.92 -4.60 -15.94
CA GLU A 459 -5.02 -4.23 -14.53
C GLU A 459 -6.41 -4.57 -13.98
N TYR A 460 -6.47 -4.96 -12.71
CA TYR A 460 -7.73 -5.21 -12.02
C TYR A 460 -8.46 -3.89 -11.75
N ASP A 461 -9.71 -3.81 -12.20
CA ASP A 461 -10.54 -2.63 -12.08
C ASP A 461 -11.27 -2.57 -10.74
N SER A 462 -10.47 -2.32 -9.72
CA SER A 462 -10.92 -2.23 -8.34
C SER A 462 -11.45 -0.84 -8.00
N GLU A 463 -12.36 -0.73 -7.03
CA GLU A 463 -12.76 0.58 -6.50
C GLU A 463 -11.53 1.34 -5.98
N ILE A 464 -11.44 2.63 -6.31
CA ILE A 464 -10.32 3.48 -5.92
C ILE A 464 -10.86 4.54 -4.98
N TYR A 465 -10.42 4.50 -3.73
CA TYR A 465 -10.73 5.57 -2.80
C TYR A 465 -10.03 6.85 -3.25
N LEU A 466 -10.79 7.93 -3.33
CA LEU A 466 -10.25 9.27 -3.53
C LEU A 466 -10.16 10.04 -2.22
N ASN A 467 -9.34 11.10 -2.21
CA ASN A 467 -9.20 12.00 -1.07
C ASN A 467 -10.21 13.13 -1.25
N MET A 468 -10.99 13.54 -0.25
CA MET A 468 -10.48 14.29 0.89
C MET A 468 -11.51 14.35 2.03
N GLU A 469 -11.11 13.96 3.23
CA GLU A 469 -11.57 14.66 4.42
C GLU A 469 -10.31 15.16 5.14
N VAL A 470 -10.24 16.49 5.29
CA VAL A 470 -9.10 17.21 5.82
C VAL A 470 -8.77 16.66 7.21
N THR A 471 -7.52 16.27 7.48
CA THR A 471 -7.04 16.18 8.87
C THR A 471 -7.02 17.59 9.42
N TYR A 472 -8.15 18.00 9.99
CA TYR A 472 -8.26 19.25 10.69
C TYR A 472 -7.36 19.21 11.93
N ASP A 473 -6.51 20.22 12.08
CA ASP A 473 -6.14 20.67 13.42
C ASP A 473 -7.45 20.93 14.19
N ASN A 474 -7.49 20.67 15.50
CA ASN A 474 -8.75 20.77 16.24
C ASN A 474 -9.40 22.17 16.16
N ASP A 475 -8.62 23.20 15.82
CA ASP A 475 -9.07 24.57 15.55
C ASP A 475 -9.69 24.77 14.14
N LEU A 476 -9.31 23.97 13.14
CA LEU A 476 -9.84 24.01 11.76
C LEU A 476 -11.08 23.10 11.58
N LYS A 477 -11.29 22.13 12.47
CA LYS A 477 -12.41 21.15 12.47
C LYS A 477 -13.78 21.82 12.59
N ALA A 478 -13.78 23.00 13.21
CA ALA A 478 -14.96 23.83 13.41
C ALA A 478 -15.45 24.56 12.14
N PHE A 479 -14.67 24.60 11.05
CA PHE A 479 -14.93 25.56 9.96
C PHE A 479 -15.31 24.97 8.61
N GLU A 480 -15.07 23.68 8.34
CA GLU A 480 -15.59 23.01 7.15
C GLU A 480 -16.61 21.91 7.45
N SER A 481 -16.57 21.29 8.63
CA SER A 481 -17.55 20.27 8.99
C SER A 481 -18.94 20.88 9.11
N SER A 482 -19.89 20.29 8.41
CA SER A 482 -21.34 20.41 8.58
C SER A 482 -21.84 20.08 10.00
N GLY A 483 -20.93 19.93 10.98
CA GLY A 483 -21.22 19.78 12.41
C GLY A 483 -21.28 21.09 13.17
N SER A 484 -20.96 22.25 12.56
CA SER A 484 -21.28 23.55 13.17
C SER A 484 -22.79 23.79 13.10
N LYS A 485 -23.39 24.32 14.18
CA LYS A 485 -24.80 24.76 14.19
C LYS A 485 -25.08 25.97 13.28
N ASP A 486 -24.09 26.45 12.53
CA ASP A 486 -24.16 27.69 11.75
C ASP A 486 -23.17 27.69 10.56
N PHE A 487 -23.47 28.46 9.52
CA PHE A 487 -22.62 28.63 8.31
C PHE A 487 -21.39 29.52 8.55
N ASN A 488 -21.28 30.13 9.73
CA ASN A 488 -20.53 31.36 9.91
C ASN A 488 -19.04 31.14 10.25
N ASN A 489 -18.23 30.89 9.23
CA ASN A 489 -16.77 30.90 9.30
C ASN A 489 -16.13 32.21 8.79
N GLU A 490 -16.96 33.22 8.53
CA GLU A 490 -16.53 34.52 8.00
C GLU A 490 -15.74 35.35 9.00
N GLN A 491 -16.09 35.28 10.29
CA GLN A 491 -15.34 35.99 11.33
C GLN A 491 -13.87 35.54 11.34
N HIS A 492 -13.63 34.23 11.29
CA HIS A 492 -12.28 33.68 11.27
C HIS A 492 -11.51 34.06 9.99
N PHE A 493 -12.18 34.03 8.84
CA PHE A 493 -11.62 34.55 7.59
C PHE A 493 -11.14 36.01 7.74
N LEU A 494 -11.94 36.86 8.37
CA LEU A 494 -11.58 38.26 8.60
C LEU A 494 -10.44 38.41 9.62
N GLU A 495 -10.39 37.59 10.67
CA GLU A 495 -9.28 37.55 11.63
C GLU A 495 -7.95 37.25 10.94
N LEU A 496 -7.94 36.30 9.99
CA LEU A 496 -6.76 35.92 9.24
C LEU A 496 -6.30 36.97 8.22
N TYR A 497 -7.23 37.60 7.49
CA TYR A 497 -6.87 38.35 6.27
C TYR A 497 -7.17 39.85 6.30
N SER A 498 -7.93 40.36 7.27
CA SER A 498 -8.32 41.79 7.30
C SER A 498 -7.14 42.75 7.40
N GLN A 499 -5.99 42.29 7.88
CA GLN A 499 -4.78 43.11 8.04
C GLN A 499 -3.74 42.90 6.93
N THR A 500 -3.68 41.70 6.35
CA THR A 500 -2.60 41.25 5.45
C THR A 500 -3.03 41.19 3.99
N SER A 501 -4.24 40.71 3.69
CA SER A 501 -4.65 40.45 2.31
C SER A 501 -5.11 41.73 1.63
N LYS A 502 -4.57 42.00 0.43
CA LYS A 502 -5.01 43.10 -0.43
C LYS A 502 -6.45 42.93 -0.94
N TYR A 503 -7.01 41.72 -0.90
CA TYR A 503 -8.37 41.43 -1.32
C TYR A 503 -9.40 41.53 -0.19
N VAL A 504 -8.94 41.64 1.06
CA VAL A 504 -9.82 41.68 2.25
C VAL A 504 -9.67 43.01 3.00
N LYS A 505 -8.45 43.50 3.15
CA LYS A 505 -8.15 44.73 3.88
C LYS A 505 -8.89 45.94 3.32
N GLY A 506 -9.77 46.52 4.15
CA GLY A 506 -10.56 47.69 3.81
C GLY A 506 -11.60 47.47 2.71
N LYS A 507 -11.95 46.22 2.40
CA LYS A 507 -12.96 45.86 1.39
C LYS A 507 -14.34 45.68 2.03
N THR A 508 -15.39 45.92 1.26
CA THR A 508 -16.77 45.65 1.71
C THR A 508 -17.02 44.14 1.78
N LYS A 509 -18.11 43.76 2.44
CA LYS A 509 -18.55 42.36 2.60
C LYS A 509 -18.67 41.62 1.29
N GLU A 510 -19.29 42.27 0.30
CA GLU A 510 -19.49 41.74 -1.04
C GLU A 510 -18.15 41.56 -1.76
N GLN A 511 -17.22 42.51 -1.58
CA GLN A 511 -15.92 42.50 -2.25
C GLN A 511 -15.00 41.40 -1.72
N TYR A 512 -14.91 41.21 -0.40
CA TYR A 512 -14.03 40.17 0.15
C TYR A 512 -14.63 38.77 0.00
N ARG A 513 -15.95 38.60 -0.01
CA ARG A 513 -16.59 37.32 -0.32
C ARG A 513 -16.30 36.84 -1.74
N GLN A 514 -16.10 37.78 -2.66
CA GLN A 514 -15.76 37.55 -4.06
C GLN A 514 -14.26 37.80 -4.35
N TRP A 515 -13.39 37.65 -3.36
CA TRP A 515 -11.96 37.98 -3.49
C TRP A 515 -11.27 37.19 -4.62
N ASN A 516 -11.70 35.95 -4.86
CA ASN A 516 -11.14 35.03 -5.85
C ASN A 516 -11.21 35.61 -7.27
N TRP A 517 -12.28 36.36 -7.60
CA TRP A 517 -12.40 37.07 -8.90
C TRP A 517 -11.29 38.10 -9.10
N LYS A 518 -10.96 38.84 -8.03
CA LYS A 518 -9.87 39.83 -8.07
C LYS A 518 -8.50 39.15 -8.09
N ALA A 519 -8.35 38.01 -7.42
CA ALA A 519 -7.10 37.26 -7.42
C ALA A 519 -6.73 36.69 -8.79
N VAL A 520 -7.73 36.27 -9.59
CA VAL A 520 -7.55 35.80 -10.97
C VAL A 520 -7.59 36.91 -12.03
N ASN A 521 -7.70 38.17 -11.61
CA ASN A 521 -7.72 39.35 -12.47
C ASN A 521 -8.70 39.25 -13.65
N TYR A 522 -9.97 38.94 -13.38
CA TYR A 522 -11.01 38.97 -14.40
C TYR A 522 -11.73 40.32 -14.40
N ASN A 523 -11.54 41.12 -15.46
CA ASN A 523 -12.21 42.42 -15.64
C ASN A 523 -13.04 42.48 -16.93
N SER A 524 -13.67 41.36 -17.32
CA SER A 524 -14.81 41.34 -18.26
C SER A 524 -14.47 41.54 -19.75
N SER A 525 -13.25 41.28 -20.22
CA SER A 525 -12.93 41.48 -21.65
C SER A 525 -13.69 40.55 -22.62
N VAL A 526 -14.30 39.47 -22.13
CA VAL A 526 -15.20 38.58 -22.88
C VAL A 526 -16.57 38.59 -22.19
N THR A 527 -17.41 39.54 -22.59
CA THR A 527 -18.79 39.71 -22.09
C THR A 527 -19.84 39.14 -23.02
N ASP A 528 -19.44 38.64 -24.20
CA ASP A 528 -20.39 38.03 -25.14
C ASP A 528 -21.05 36.81 -24.50
N ILE A 529 -22.32 36.57 -24.86
CA ILE A 529 -23.03 35.37 -24.45
C ILE A 529 -22.41 34.19 -25.20
N ILE A 530 -21.68 33.37 -24.46
CA ILE A 530 -21.11 32.11 -24.93
C ILE A 530 -22.22 31.07 -25.02
N GLY A 531 -23.17 31.08 -24.07
CA GLY A 531 -24.28 30.12 -24.04
C GLY A 531 -23.78 28.69 -24.07
N ASN A 532 -24.36 27.88 -24.96
CA ASN A 532 -23.95 26.49 -25.19
C ASN A 532 -22.89 26.33 -26.31
N SER A 533 -22.25 27.42 -26.78
CA SER A 533 -21.26 27.32 -27.88
C SER A 533 -19.98 26.59 -27.50
N ILE A 534 -19.63 26.60 -26.21
CA ILE A 534 -18.53 25.82 -25.65
C ILE A 534 -19.10 25.01 -24.50
N LYS A 535 -19.16 23.70 -24.70
CA LYS A 535 -19.62 22.77 -23.68
C LYS A 535 -18.51 22.49 -22.68
N ILE A 536 -18.84 22.64 -21.40
CA ILE A 536 -18.01 22.28 -20.27
C ILE A 536 -18.70 21.18 -19.47
N VAL A 537 -17.95 20.12 -19.20
CA VAL A 537 -18.41 18.96 -18.42
C VAL A 537 -17.67 18.93 -17.10
N GLN A 538 -18.41 18.65 -16.02
CA GLN A 538 -17.88 18.48 -14.68
C GLN A 538 -17.89 17.00 -14.31
N PHE A 539 -16.71 16.45 -14.00
CA PHE A 539 -16.58 15.13 -13.38
C PHE A 539 -16.45 15.34 -11.87
N ASP A 540 -17.49 14.96 -11.13
CA ASP A 540 -17.58 15.18 -9.68
C ASP A 540 -18.56 14.16 -9.05
N THR A 541 -18.97 14.39 -7.79
CA THR A 541 -19.95 13.55 -7.06
C THR A 541 -21.39 13.64 -7.56
N GLY A 542 -21.62 14.38 -8.66
CA GLY A 542 -22.94 14.76 -9.14
C GLY A 542 -23.30 16.19 -8.76
N TYR A 543 -24.57 16.54 -8.90
CA TYR A 543 -25.09 17.84 -8.49
C TYR A 543 -26.11 17.70 -7.35
N SER A 544 -26.20 18.75 -6.54
CA SER A 544 -27.24 18.90 -5.54
C SER A 544 -27.97 20.23 -5.69
N HIS A 545 -29.23 20.26 -5.28
CA HIS A 545 -30.04 21.47 -5.36
C HIS A 545 -29.63 22.47 -4.29
N HIS A 546 -28.86 23.47 -4.70
CA HIS A 546 -28.61 24.68 -3.92
C HIS A 546 -29.19 25.89 -4.66
N PRO A 547 -29.85 26.85 -3.98
CA PRO A 547 -30.34 28.08 -4.62
C PRO A 547 -29.25 28.81 -5.43
N LYS A 548 -28.00 28.66 -5.01
CA LYS A 548 -26.84 29.24 -5.70
C LYS A 548 -26.61 28.72 -7.12
N ASN A 549 -26.99 27.49 -7.43
CA ASN A 549 -26.76 26.87 -8.74
C ASN A 549 -28.06 26.55 -9.49
N TYR A 550 -29.21 26.95 -8.94
CA TYR A 550 -30.51 26.61 -9.49
C TYR A 550 -30.64 27.12 -10.94
N GLY A 551 -30.99 26.22 -11.85
CA GLY A 551 -31.16 26.50 -13.29
C GLY A 551 -29.87 26.67 -14.10
N ALA A 552 -28.71 26.62 -13.46
CA ALA A 552 -27.41 26.90 -14.08
C ALA A 552 -26.67 25.63 -14.59
N PHE A 553 -27.09 24.44 -14.15
CA PHE A 553 -26.68 23.17 -14.75
C PHE A 553 -27.44 22.86 -16.05
N ASN A 554 -26.80 22.09 -16.94
CA ASN A 554 -27.41 21.49 -18.12
C ASN A 554 -27.82 20.05 -17.82
N LEU A 555 -29.06 19.86 -17.39
CA LEU A 555 -29.65 18.56 -17.02
C LEU A 555 -30.33 17.85 -18.20
N SER A 556 -30.06 18.26 -19.45
CA SER A 556 -30.53 17.51 -20.63
C SER A 556 -29.45 16.62 -21.23
N GLU A 557 -28.24 16.73 -20.70
CA GLU A 557 -27.05 16.02 -21.15
C GLU A 557 -26.28 15.47 -19.94
N ASP A 558 -26.88 15.45 -18.74
CA ASP A 558 -26.25 14.89 -17.55
C ASP A 558 -26.33 13.36 -17.53
N PHE A 559 -25.47 12.75 -16.72
CA PHE A 559 -25.41 11.30 -16.62
C PHE A 559 -24.77 10.87 -15.30
N ASP A 560 -25.30 9.81 -14.73
CA ASP A 560 -24.74 9.12 -13.59
C ASP A 560 -24.01 7.85 -14.05
N PHE A 561 -22.68 7.89 -14.03
CA PHE A 561 -21.86 6.74 -14.41
C PHE A 561 -21.76 5.71 -13.29
N VAL A 562 -22.12 6.06 -12.07
CA VAL A 562 -22.12 5.17 -10.92
C VAL A 562 -23.35 4.28 -10.95
N ASP A 563 -24.53 4.91 -11.06
CA ASP A 563 -25.81 4.21 -11.04
C ASP A 563 -26.31 3.84 -12.46
N ASP A 564 -25.57 4.26 -13.49
CA ASP A 564 -25.80 4.01 -14.93
C ASP A 564 -27.16 4.52 -15.40
N ASP A 565 -27.49 5.76 -15.04
CA ASP A 565 -28.75 6.43 -15.41
C ASP A 565 -28.56 7.87 -15.91
N ASP A 566 -29.62 8.49 -16.40
CA ASP A 566 -29.63 9.85 -16.95
C ASP A 566 -29.88 10.93 -15.89
N ASN A 567 -29.55 10.66 -14.62
CA ASN A 567 -29.79 11.57 -13.51
C ASN A 567 -28.58 11.64 -12.57
N SER A 568 -27.69 12.58 -12.84
CA SER A 568 -26.46 12.80 -12.07
C SER A 568 -26.66 13.42 -10.67
N ARG A 569 -27.87 13.38 -10.12
CA ARG A 569 -28.25 14.03 -8.87
C ARG A 569 -27.80 13.20 -7.66
N GLU A 570 -27.23 13.87 -6.67
CA GLU A 570 -26.95 13.27 -5.37
C GLU A 570 -28.27 12.99 -4.60
N GLU A 571 -28.63 11.71 -4.39
CA GLU A 571 -29.80 11.30 -3.60
C GLU A 571 -29.54 11.24 -2.08
N GLU A 572 -30.56 11.52 -1.26
CA GLU A 572 -30.47 11.66 0.20
C GLU A 572 -30.28 10.35 0.99
N HIS A 573 -30.44 9.18 0.35
CA HIS A 573 -30.56 7.87 1.02
C HIS A 573 -29.27 7.05 1.12
N HIS A 574 -28.19 7.47 0.49
CA HIS A 574 -26.90 6.81 0.63
C HIS A 574 -26.24 7.23 1.95
N LYS A 575 -25.51 6.32 2.61
CA LYS A 575 -24.79 6.57 3.88
C LYS A 575 -23.67 7.59 3.66
N ILE A 576 -24.04 8.85 3.45
CA ILE A 576 -23.15 9.99 3.30
C ILE A 576 -22.73 10.38 4.71
N THR A 577 -21.44 10.34 4.99
CA THR A 577 -20.89 11.04 6.16
C THR A 577 -21.29 12.50 6.04
N LEU A 578 -21.86 13.09 7.10
CA LEU A 578 -22.51 14.41 7.06
C LEU A 578 -21.65 15.53 6.42
N ALA A 579 -20.32 15.37 6.34
CA ALA A 579 -19.35 16.36 5.86
C ALA A 579 -19.38 16.63 4.33
N ASP A 580 -19.91 15.71 3.50
CA ASP A 580 -19.54 15.69 2.07
C ASP A 580 -20.67 15.95 1.05
N TYR A 581 -21.93 16.06 1.49
CA TYR A 581 -23.06 16.37 0.62
C TYR A 581 -22.85 17.67 -0.21
N GLY A 582 -23.07 17.59 -1.52
CA GLY A 582 -23.03 18.70 -2.45
C GLY A 582 -21.64 19.20 -2.83
N HIS A 583 -20.62 18.32 -2.90
CA HIS A 583 -19.29 18.72 -3.37
C HIS A 583 -19.32 19.25 -4.82
N GLY A 584 -19.95 18.54 -5.76
CA GLY A 584 -20.08 19.01 -7.13
C GLY A 584 -20.85 20.33 -7.26
N ALA A 585 -21.85 20.57 -6.40
CA ALA A 585 -22.51 21.87 -6.31
C ALA A 585 -21.59 22.99 -5.81
N ARG A 586 -20.69 22.71 -4.84
CA ARG A 586 -19.72 23.69 -4.33
C ARG A 586 -18.72 24.10 -5.41
N THR A 587 -18.08 23.14 -6.07
CA THR A 587 -17.09 23.39 -7.13
C THR A 587 -17.75 24.01 -8.37
N GLY A 588 -18.93 23.51 -8.77
CA GLY A 588 -19.71 24.05 -9.88
C GLY A 588 -20.14 25.51 -9.69
N SER A 589 -20.39 25.92 -8.44
CA SER A 589 -20.76 27.32 -8.13
C SER A 589 -19.69 28.35 -8.50
N ILE A 590 -18.42 27.95 -8.57
CA ILE A 590 -17.30 28.81 -8.97
C ILE A 590 -17.31 29.06 -10.49
N ILE A 591 -17.96 28.19 -11.26
CA ILE A 591 -18.13 28.31 -12.71
C ILE A 591 -19.46 29.01 -13.04
N ILE A 592 -20.57 28.49 -12.50
CA ILE A 592 -21.94 28.83 -12.92
C ILE A 592 -22.84 29.33 -11.79
N GLY A 593 -22.30 29.61 -10.61
CA GLY A 593 -23.09 30.09 -9.47
C GLY A 593 -23.80 31.41 -9.78
N ASN A 594 -25.10 31.48 -9.52
CA ASN A 594 -25.95 32.64 -9.73
C ASN A 594 -25.43 33.86 -8.95
N LEU A 595 -25.52 35.05 -9.53
CA LEU A 595 -25.14 36.29 -8.83
C LEU A 595 -26.00 36.52 -7.59
N TYR A 596 -27.30 36.30 -7.71
CA TYR A 596 -28.29 36.41 -6.64
C TYR A 596 -28.98 35.06 -6.40
N SER A 597 -29.22 34.72 -5.13
CA SER A 597 -29.91 33.50 -4.72
C SER A 597 -30.55 33.68 -3.35
N ASP A 598 -31.55 32.87 -3.05
CA ASP A 598 -32.24 32.84 -1.74
C ASP A 598 -31.41 32.18 -0.62
N ALA A 599 -30.19 31.73 -0.92
CA ALA A 599 -29.27 31.22 0.09
C ALA A 599 -28.84 32.33 1.06
N GLU A 600 -28.74 31.98 2.33
CA GLU A 600 -28.28 32.90 3.36
C GLU A 600 -26.84 33.34 3.13
N GLU A 601 -26.54 34.57 3.56
CA GLU A 601 -25.20 35.12 3.47
C GLU A 601 -24.62 35.09 2.04
N ASN A 602 -25.45 35.40 1.04
CA ASN A 602 -25.03 35.47 -0.36
C ASN A 602 -23.78 36.38 -0.59
N GLY A 603 -23.02 36.13 -1.66
CA GLY A 603 -21.82 36.93 -1.97
C GLY A 603 -21.08 36.54 -3.25
N ASN A 604 -20.34 35.43 -3.23
CA ASN A 604 -19.54 34.99 -4.38
C ASN A 604 -20.41 34.47 -5.54
N CYS A 605 -19.95 34.45 -6.78
CA CYS A 605 -20.68 33.87 -7.91
C CYS A 605 -19.74 33.26 -8.95
N GLY A 606 -20.30 32.55 -9.93
CA GLY A 606 -19.53 31.82 -10.93
C GLY A 606 -18.94 32.71 -12.02
N LEU A 607 -17.68 32.47 -12.39
CA LEU A 607 -16.94 33.28 -13.39
C LEU A 607 -17.63 33.35 -14.76
N LEU A 608 -18.33 32.28 -15.15
CA LEU A 608 -19.04 32.18 -16.43
C LEU A 608 -20.53 32.51 -16.32
N GLN A 609 -21.03 32.87 -15.14
CA GLN A 609 -22.45 33.14 -14.95
C GLN A 609 -22.96 34.24 -15.88
N GLN A 610 -22.17 35.30 -16.07
CA GLN A 610 -22.52 36.40 -16.97
C GLN A 610 -22.48 36.02 -18.47
N ASN A 611 -21.88 34.88 -18.81
CA ASN A 611 -21.72 34.41 -20.19
C ASN A 611 -22.81 33.42 -20.62
N GLY A 612 -23.74 33.05 -19.72
CA GLY A 612 -24.85 32.12 -20.00
C GLY A 612 -24.41 30.68 -20.24
N VAL A 613 -23.18 30.32 -19.85
CA VAL A 613 -22.66 28.96 -19.97
C VAL A 613 -23.36 28.07 -18.95
N LYS A 614 -23.82 26.90 -19.38
CA LYS A 614 -24.31 25.85 -18.49
C LYS A 614 -23.26 24.77 -18.30
N LEU A 615 -23.17 24.27 -17.06
CA LEU A 615 -22.27 23.18 -16.69
C LEU A 615 -23.00 21.85 -16.83
N ILE A 616 -22.42 20.87 -17.53
CA ILE A 616 -22.97 19.51 -17.64
C ILE A 616 -22.42 18.68 -16.48
N PRO A 617 -23.23 18.26 -15.51
CA PRO A 617 -22.78 17.43 -14.40
C PRO A 617 -22.70 15.95 -14.82
N TYR A 618 -21.53 15.34 -14.70
CA TYR A 618 -21.35 13.89 -14.75
C TYR A 618 -20.98 13.40 -13.36
N ARG A 619 -21.85 12.54 -12.80
CA ARG A 619 -21.56 11.86 -11.54
C ARG A 619 -20.69 10.65 -11.87
N VAL A 620 -19.42 10.73 -11.48
CA VAL A 620 -18.42 9.68 -11.73
C VAL A 620 -17.96 9.00 -10.43
N ALA A 621 -18.55 9.40 -9.31
CA ALA A 621 -18.19 8.98 -7.97
C ALA A 621 -19.36 9.10 -7.00
N GLN A 622 -19.46 8.18 -6.04
CA GLN A 622 -20.48 8.20 -4.99
C GLN A 622 -20.17 9.22 -3.90
N ASP A 623 -18.88 9.42 -3.62
CA ASP A 623 -18.36 10.31 -2.59
C ASP A 623 -17.00 10.85 -3.09
N VAL A 624 -16.55 11.99 -2.57
CA VAL A 624 -15.18 12.49 -2.77
C VAL A 624 -14.16 11.46 -2.26
N LEU A 625 -14.61 10.55 -1.39
CA LEU A 625 -13.84 9.43 -0.85
C LEU A 625 -13.74 8.20 -1.77
N ILE A 626 -14.58 8.07 -2.81
CA ILE A 626 -14.66 6.86 -3.65
C ILE A 626 -14.84 7.28 -5.11
N LEU A 627 -13.78 7.14 -5.92
CA LEU A 627 -14.01 6.92 -7.34
C LEU A 627 -14.58 5.52 -7.50
N GLY A 628 -15.65 5.45 -8.28
CA GLY A 628 -15.98 4.21 -8.95
C GLY A 628 -14.78 3.65 -9.72
N ARG A 629 -14.92 2.40 -10.16
CA ARG A 629 -13.98 1.70 -11.03
C ARG A 629 -13.54 2.58 -12.20
N GLN A 630 -12.31 2.39 -12.68
CA GLN A 630 -11.74 3.15 -13.78
C GLN A 630 -12.54 3.01 -15.08
N ALA A 631 -13.35 1.95 -15.22
CA ALA A 631 -14.31 1.81 -16.31
C ALA A 631 -15.37 2.93 -16.31
N GLU A 632 -15.86 3.38 -15.15
CA GLU A 632 -16.80 4.50 -15.07
C GLU A 632 -16.15 5.81 -15.56
N LEU A 633 -14.88 6.06 -15.16
CA LEU A 633 -14.12 7.21 -15.66
C LEU A 633 -13.91 7.14 -17.18
N ALA A 634 -13.62 5.94 -17.71
CA ALA A 634 -13.47 5.74 -19.16
C ALA A 634 -14.79 6.04 -19.90
N LYS A 635 -15.93 5.53 -19.41
CA LYS A 635 -17.26 5.84 -19.94
C LYS A 635 -17.56 7.33 -19.91
N ALA A 636 -17.24 8.02 -18.81
CA ALA A 636 -17.46 9.46 -18.66
C ALA A 636 -16.61 10.27 -19.65
N VAL A 637 -15.35 9.87 -19.87
CA VAL A 637 -14.49 10.46 -20.91
C VAL A 637 -15.07 10.24 -22.31
N ASP A 638 -15.53 9.02 -22.62
CA ASP A 638 -16.12 8.71 -23.92
C ASP A 638 -17.40 9.51 -24.17
N ALA A 639 -18.26 9.64 -23.15
CA ALA A 639 -19.46 10.45 -23.18
C ALA A 639 -19.15 11.95 -23.33
N ALA A 640 -18.11 12.47 -22.67
CA ALA A 640 -17.70 13.87 -22.81
C ALA A 640 -17.22 14.17 -24.23
N ILE A 641 -16.47 13.25 -24.84
CA ILE A 641 -16.04 13.33 -26.25
C ILE A 641 -17.28 13.31 -27.16
N ALA A 642 -18.20 12.36 -26.96
CA ALA A 642 -19.42 12.20 -27.74
C ALA A 642 -20.33 13.43 -27.68
N THR A 643 -20.44 14.02 -26.49
CA THR A 643 -21.21 15.24 -26.21
C THR A 643 -20.61 16.47 -26.90
N GLY A 644 -19.36 16.39 -27.36
CA GLY A 644 -18.63 17.49 -27.99
C GLY A 644 -18.07 18.50 -26.99
N ALA A 645 -17.81 18.06 -25.74
CA ALA A 645 -17.18 18.88 -24.72
C ALA A 645 -15.85 19.46 -25.22
N LYS A 646 -15.52 20.68 -24.80
CA LYS A 646 -14.23 21.32 -25.08
C LYS A 646 -13.41 21.56 -23.81
N VAL A 647 -14.07 21.55 -22.66
CA VAL A 647 -13.43 21.65 -21.36
C VAL A 647 -14.00 20.57 -20.45
N ILE A 648 -13.13 19.85 -19.76
CA ILE A 648 -13.50 18.96 -18.65
C ILE A 648 -12.89 19.57 -17.40
N THR A 649 -13.70 19.70 -16.35
CA THR A 649 -13.24 20.10 -15.02
C THR A 649 -13.38 18.90 -14.08
N THR A 650 -12.28 18.52 -13.43
CA THR A 650 -12.27 17.38 -12.50
C THR A 650 -11.66 17.79 -11.18
N SER A 651 -12.48 17.68 -10.14
CA SER A 651 -12.15 18.07 -8.76
C SER A 651 -11.83 16.86 -7.89
N MET A 652 -11.22 15.85 -8.51
CA MET A 652 -11.02 14.49 -8.02
C MET A 652 -9.70 13.96 -8.62
N GLY A 653 -8.98 13.09 -7.93
CA GLY A 653 -7.85 12.43 -8.57
C GLY A 653 -7.28 11.23 -7.83
N LEU A 654 -6.86 10.24 -8.61
CA LEU A 654 -6.50 8.86 -8.27
C LEU A 654 -4.99 8.61 -8.37
N PRO A 655 -4.50 7.42 -7.96
CA PRO A 655 -3.17 6.97 -8.32
C PRO A 655 -2.97 7.02 -9.84
N PRO A 656 -1.81 7.44 -10.34
CA PRO A 656 -1.53 7.33 -11.77
C PRO A 656 -1.52 5.86 -12.22
N THR A 657 -2.30 5.56 -13.24
CA THR A 657 -2.44 4.23 -13.87
C THR A 657 -2.24 4.34 -15.38
N MET A 658 -2.04 3.20 -16.05
CA MET A 658 -1.98 3.19 -17.52
C MET A 658 -3.32 3.56 -18.14
N THR A 659 -4.44 3.21 -17.48
CA THR A 659 -5.77 3.63 -17.89
C THR A 659 -5.90 5.16 -17.89
N THR A 660 -5.56 5.83 -16.79
CA THR A 660 -5.66 7.30 -16.73
C THR A 660 -4.69 8.03 -17.65
N TYR A 661 -3.51 7.45 -17.88
CA TYR A 661 -2.58 7.97 -18.87
C TYR A 661 -3.17 7.91 -20.29
N ASN A 662 -3.76 6.77 -20.68
CA ASN A 662 -4.38 6.61 -22.00
C ASN A 662 -5.63 7.48 -22.16
N LEU A 663 -6.45 7.61 -21.11
CA LEU A 663 -7.60 8.53 -21.13
C LEU A 663 -7.14 9.99 -21.29
N ALA A 664 -6.10 10.41 -20.56
CA ALA A 664 -5.53 11.75 -20.70
C ALA A 664 -4.97 12.00 -22.12
N LYS A 665 -4.23 11.03 -22.68
CA LYS A 665 -3.73 11.08 -24.06
C LYS A 665 -4.88 11.19 -25.08
N LYS A 666 -5.92 10.39 -24.93
CA LYS A 666 -7.09 10.39 -25.81
C LYS A 666 -7.81 11.75 -25.81
N VAL A 667 -8.06 12.32 -24.62
CA VAL A 667 -8.69 13.64 -24.46
C VAL A 667 -7.82 14.75 -25.07
N TYR A 668 -6.51 14.67 -24.85
CA TYR A 668 -5.50 15.56 -25.41
C TYR A 668 -5.49 15.55 -26.94
N GLU A 669 -5.46 14.37 -27.56
CA GLU A 669 -5.50 14.24 -29.02
C GLU A 669 -6.81 14.73 -29.63
N LYS A 670 -7.93 14.69 -28.88
CA LYS A 670 -9.24 15.20 -29.32
C LYS A 670 -9.40 16.72 -29.15
N GLY A 671 -8.42 17.42 -28.58
CA GLY A 671 -8.47 18.87 -28.43
C GLY A 671 -9.37 19.36 -27.30
N ILE A 672 -9.52 18.55 -26.25
CA ILE A 672 -10.33 18.87 -25.08
C ILE A 672 -9.40 19.28 -23.94
N ILE A 673 -9.61 20.47 -23.36
CA ILE A 673 -8.82 20.95 -22.23
C ILE A 673 -9.34 20.29 -20.96
N TRP A 674 -8.56 19.38 -20.37
CA TRP A 674 -8.90 18.72 -19.12
C TRP A 674 -8.19 19.39 -17.95
N CYS A 675 -8.92 20.20 -17.19
CA CYS A 675 -8.43 20.86 -15.98
C CYS A 675 -8.64 19.94 -14.77
N CYS A 676 -7.55 19.61 -14.07
CA CYS A 676 -7.55 18.66 -12.97
C CYS A 676 -6.95 19.28 -11.71
N ALA A 677 -7.60 19.03 -10.59
CA ALA A 677 -7.08 19.37 -9.27
C ALA A 677 -5.74 18.67 -9.03
N ALA A 678 -4.71 19.42 -8.61
CA ALA A 678 -3.41 18.84 -8.31
C ALA A 678 -3.45 17.86 -7.14
N GLY A 679 -4.50 17.89 -6.31
CA GLY A 679 -4.66 17.02 -5.16
C GLY A 679 -4.31 17.73 -3.86
N ASN A 680 -4.71 17.11 -2.76
CA ASN A 680 -4.77 17.78 -1.46
C ASN A 680 -4.13 16.93 -0.36
N GLU A 681 -3.28 17.56 0.44
CA GLU A 681 -2.53 17.00 1.58
C GLU A 681 -1.68 15.75 1.25
N VAL A 682 -1.57 15.41 -0.05
CA VAL A 682 -0.72 14.33 -0.58
C VAL A 682 0.62 14.83 -1.13
N ARG A 683 0.88 16.14 -1.05
CA ARG A 683 2.07 16.87 -1.52
C ARG A 683 2.40 16.73 -3.02
N GLU A 684 2.10 15.63 -3.69
CA GLU A 684 2.39 15.38 -5.12
C GLU A 684 1.13 15.36 -6.00
N VAL A 685 1.28 15.74 -7.27
CA VAL A 685 0.17 16.01 -8.21
C VAL A 685 -0.66 14.78 -8.63
N VAL A 686 -1.86 14.51 -8.15
CA VAL A 686 -2.61 13.25 -8.45
C VAL A 686 -2.95 13.04 -9.94
N ALA A 687 -3.30 11.82 -10.37
CA ALA A 687 -3.87 11.60 -11.71
C ALA A 687 -5.37 11.96 -11.72
N PRO A 688 -5.95 12.45 -12.83
CA PRO A 688 -5.31 12.65 -14.13
C PRO A 688 -4.35 13.84 -14.20
N ALA A 689 -4.33 14.76 -13.21
CA ALA A 689 -3.55 16.00 -13.24
C ALA A 689 -2.04 15.80 -13.51
N VAL A 690 -1.45 14.68 -13.08
CA VAL A 690 -0.03 14.39 -13.36
C VAL A 690 0.27 14.23 -14.84
N HIS A 691 -0.70 13.80 -15.64
CA HIS A 691 -0.48 13.34 -17.00
C HIS A 691 -0.31 14.53 -17.95
N PRO A 692 0.67 14.48 -18.89
CA PRO A 692 0.98 15.60 -19.79
C PRO A 692 -0.21 16.10 -20.61
N GLY A 693 -1.20 15.24 -20.88
CA GLY A 693 -2.41 15.60 -21.62
C GLY A 693 -3.39 16.50 -20.84
N THR A 694 -3.17 16.74 -19.55
CA THR A 694 -4.07 17.50 -18.67
C THR A 694 -3.44 18.81 -18.17
N ILE A 695 -4.26 19.69 -17.59
CA ILE A 695 -3.83 20.94 -16.96
C ILE A 695 -3.91 20.77 -15.44
N ALA A 696 -2.76 20.72 -14.77
CA ALA A 696 -2.68 20.55 -13.32
C ALA A 696 -2.80 21.89 -12.56
N VAL A 697 -3.72 21.95 -11.60
CA VAL A 697 -4.05 23.19 -10.89
C VAL A 697 -3.76 23.09 -9.39
N ALA A 698 -2.78 23.87 -8.93
CA ALA A 698 -2.49 24.07 -7.51
C ALA A 698 -3.32 25.21 -6.90
N ALA A 699 -3.32 25.33 -5.57
CA ALA A 699 -4.17 26.25 -4.82
C ALA A 699 -3.39 27.33 -4.04
N SER A 700 -3.85 28.57 -4.15
CA SER A 700 -3.39 29.71 -3.35
C SER A 700 -4.44 30.17 -2.34
N ASN A 701 -3.99 30.97 -1.37
CA ASN A 701 -4.83 31.64 -0.37
C ASN A 701 -5.01 33.15 -0.67
N PRO A 702 -5.81 33.88 0.12
CA PRO A 702 -6.05 35.33 -0.07
C PRO A 702 -4.82 36.23 0.07
N ASP A 703 -3.68 35.75 0.58
CA ASP A 703 -2.43 36.50 0.66
C ASP A 703 -1.52 36.26 -0.57
N ASP A 704 -2.02 35.62 -1.64
CA ASP A 704 -1.21 35.13 -2.77
C ASP A 704 -0.06 34.19 -2.32
N LYS A 705 -0.27 33.44 -1.23
CA LYS A 705 0.63 32.39 -0.74
C LYS A 705 0.05 31.01 -1.05
N GLU A 706 0.87 29.97 -0.91
CA GLU A 706 0.40 28.59 -1.02
C GLU A 706 -0.73 28.33 -0.03
N TRP A 707 -1.71 27.51 -0.44
CA TRP A 707 -2.38 26.68 0.52
C TRP A 707 -1.48 25.50 0.84
N LYS A 708 -1.13 25.32 2.12
CA LYS A 708 -0.18 24.26 2.53
C LYS A 708 -0.65 22.86 2.15
N GLY A 709 -1.97 22.66 2.11
CA GLY A 709 -2.59 21.43 1.65
C GLY A 709 -2.60 21.23 0.14
N SER A 710 -2.16 22.20 -0.67
CA SER A 710 -2.03 21.99 -2.11
C SER A 710 -0.89 21.04 -2.41
N SER A 711 -1.15 20.07 -3.28
CA SER A 711 -0.08 19.32 -3.93
C SER A 711 0.73 20.24 -4.85
N ARG A 712 1.99 19.88 -5.05
CA ARG A 712 3.03 20.63 -5.75
C ARG A 712 3.87 19.65 -6.57
N GLY A 713 4.54 20.13 -7.61
CA GLY A 713 5.38 19.30 -8.47
C GLY A 713 5.70 19.99 -9.79
N LYS A 714 6.67 19.45 -10.55
CA LYS A 714 7.04 20.00 -11.87
C LYS A 714 5.91 19.91 -12.90
N THR A 715 4.98 18.98 -12.70
CA THR A 715 3.80 18.80 -13.55
C THR A 715 2.70 19.82 -13.26
N VAL A 716 2.75 20.58 -12.15
CA VAL A 716 1.79 21.67 -11.92
C VAL A 716 1.96 22.73 -13.00
N ASP A 717 0.88 23.08 -13.69
CA ASP A 717 0.93 24.10 -14.74
C ASP A 717 0.74 25.50 -14.17
N ILE A 718 -0.23 25.64 -13.26
CA ILE A 718 -0.70 26.93 -12.77
C ILE A 718 -1.24 26.81 -11.34
N THR A 719 -1.26 27.93 -10.62
CA THR A 719 -1.97 28.07 -9.34
C THR A 719 -3.20 28.95 -9.50
N ALA A 720 -4.29 28.63 -8.80
CA ALA A 720 -5.49 29.47 -8.72
C ALA A 720 -6.05 29.54 -7.27
N PRO A 721 -6.97 30.47 -6.95
CA PRO A 721 -7.58 30.57 -5.62
C PRO A 721 -8.24 29.26 -5.18
N GLY A 722 -7.75 28.69 -4.08
CA GLY A 722 -8.25 27.41 -3.57
C GLY A 722 -8.38 27.33 -2.06
N MET A 723 -7.83 28.25 -1.27
CA MET A 723 -8.03 28.30 0.19
C MET A 723 -8.93 29.46 0.59
N HIS A 724 -9.92 29.18 1.43
CA HIS A 724 -10.94 30.13 1.86
C HIS A 724 -11.66 30.79 0.67
N VAL A 725 -12.14 29.95 -0.26
CA VAL A 725 -13.06 30.35 -1.34
C VAL A 725 -14.48 30.26 -0.81
N TYR A 726 -15.29 31.29 -1.03
CA TYR A 726 -16.67 31.34 -0.51
C TYR A 726 -17.61 30.54 -1.42
N VAL A 727 -18.19 29.45 -0.90
CA VAL A 727 -18.94 28.43 -1.66
C VAL A 727 -20.25 28.06 -0.95
N PRO A 728 -21.22 27.44 -1.66
CA PRO A 728 -22.43 26.86 -1.07
C PRO A 728 -22.18 25.93 0.11
N LYS A 729 -23.08 25.94 1.10
CA LYS A 729 -23.09 25.02 2.24
C LYS A 729 -24.51 24.54 2.51
N PHE A 730 -24.63 23.28 2.91
CA PHE A 730 -25.88 22.61 3.23
C PHE A 730 -25.87 22.25 4.71
N LEU A 731 -26.91 22.63 5.45
CA LEU A 731 -27.09 22.20 6.84
C LEU A 731 -28.43 21.47 6.97
N LYS A 732 -28.38 20.22 7.43
CA LYS A 732 -29.58 19.42 7.70
C LYS A 732 -30.14 19.80 9.07
N GLU A 733 -31.36 20.30 9.12
CA GLU A 733 -32.01 20.64 10.38
C GLU A 733 -32.65 19.41 11.05
N ASN A 734 -32.90 19.50 12.36
CA ASN A 734 -33.63 18.47 13.12
C ASN A 734 -35.06 18.23 12.59
N THR A 735 -35.59 19.15 11.79
CA THR A 735 -36.89 19.05 11.11
C THR A 735 -36.86 18.14 9.88
N GLY A 736 -35.67 17.73 9.43
CA GLY A 736 -35.46 17.01 8.17
C GLY A 736 -35.32 17.92 6.95
N LEU A 737 -35.53 19.23 7.09
CA LEU A 737 -35.32 20.21 6.02
C LEU A 737 -33.86 20.66 5.92
N PHE A 738 -33.44 21.05 4.73
CA PHE A 738 -32.14 21.67 4.51
C PHE A 738 -32.24 23.20 4.60
N ARG A 739 -31.35 23.79 5.39
CA ARG A 739 -31.02 25.22 5.34
C ARG A 739 -29.87 25.40 4.35
N TYR A 740 -29.95 26.43 3.52
CA TYR A 740 -28.96 26.73 2.48
C TYR A 740 -28.25 28.04 2.77
N GLY A 741 -26.92 28.02 2.71
CA GLY A 741 -26.10 29.19 3.01
C GLY A 741 -24.79 29.17 2.25
N MET A 742 -23.91 30.11 2.55
CA MET A 742 -22.58 30.21 1.97
C MET A 742 -21.53 30.25 3.08
N GLY A 743 -20.36 29.64 2.82
CA GLY A 743 -19.24 29.60 3.75
C GLY A 743 -17.90 29.47 3.04
N TYR A 744 -16.80 29.76 3.72
CA TYR A 744 -15.45 29.59 3.18
C TYR A 744 -15.03 28.11 3.19
N GLY A 745 -14.51 27.62 2.08
CA GLY A 745 -13.92 26.28 1.95
C GLY A 745 -12.51 26.33 1.38
N HIS A 746 -11.77 25.23 1.48
CA HIS A 746 -10.45 25.08 0.89
C HIS A 746 -10.28 23.75 0.11
N GLY A 747 -9.43 23.76 -0.92
CA GLY A 747 -9.25 22.63 -1.84
C GLY A 747 -8.64 23.05 -3.19
N THR A 748 -7.78 22.22 -3.77
CA THR A 748 -7.42 22.33 -5.21
C THR A 748 -8.65 22.09 -6.09
N SER A 749 -9.67 21.40 -5.56
CA SER A 749 -11.03 21.30 -6.09
C SER A 749 -11.73 22.66 -6.27
N TYR A 750 -11.40 23.67 -5.45
CA TYR A 750 -11.91 25.04 -5.64
C TYR A 750 -11.02 25.87 -6.57
N ALA A 751 -9.73 25.55 -6.68
CA ALA A 751 -8.82 26.21 -7.62
C ALA A 751 -9.14 25.84 -9.08
N THR A 752 -9.38 24.56 -9.36
CA THR A 752 -9.56 23.99 -10.70
C THR A 752 -10.67 24.66 -11.53
N PRO A 753 -11.89 24.89 -10.98
CA PRO A 753 -12.97 25.62 -11.66
C PRO A 753 -12.60 27.00 -12.21
N HIS A 754 -11.65 27.71 -11.57
CA HIS A 754 -11.20 29.01 -12.07
C HIS A 754 -10.44 28.87 -13.39
N VAL A 755 -9.58 27.85 -13.49
CA VAL A 755 -8.81 27.55 -14.71
C VAL A 755 -9.71 27.01 -15.80
N SER A 756 -10.67 26.15 -15.46
CA SER A 756 -11.71 25.66 -16.39
C SER A 756 -12.53 26.80 -16.98
N SER A 757 -12.91 27.78 -16.15
CA SER A 757 -13.61 28.99 -16.60
C SER A 757 -12.73 29.82 -17.55
N ALA A 758 -11.45 29.99 -17.22
CA ALA A 758 -10.50 30.67 -18.08
C ALA A 758 -10.29 29.96 -19.43
N ALA A 759 -10.29 28.63 -19.44
CA ALA A 759 -10.21 27.81 -20.65
C ALA A 759 -11.41 28.04 -21.57
N VAL A 760 -12.64 28.07 -21.05
CA VAL A 760 -13.85 28.38 -21.82
C VAL A 760 -13.74 29.76 -22.47
N LEU A 761 -13.35 30.78 -21.71
CA LEU A 761 -13.19 32.14 -22.23
C LEU A 761 -12.09 32.22 -23.30
N TRP A 762 -10.96 31.55 -23.08
CA TRP A 762 -9.83 31.52 -24.01
C TRP A 762 -10.18 30.81 -25.32
N LEU A 763 -10.85 29.66 -25.25
CA LEU A 763 -11.33 28.93 -26.41
C LEU A 763 -12.31 29.78 -27.21
N TYR A 764 -13.27 30.46 -26.53
CA TYR A 764 -14.24 31.32 -27.21
C TYR A 764 -13.56 32.47 -27.93
N LYS A 765 -12.64 33.16 -27.25
CA LYS A 765 -11.89 34.29 -27.83
C LYS A 765 -11.11 33.87 -29.06
N ASN A 766 -10.46 32.71 -29.01
CA ASN A 766 -9.51 32.27 -30.03
C ASN A 766 -10.12 31.32 -31.09
N ARG A 767 -11.42 31.00 -31.00
CA ARG A 767 -12.12 30.00 -31.81
C ARG A 767 -11.84 30.03 -33.30
N GLU A 768 -11.73 31.21 -33.91
CA GLU A 768 -11.48 31.34 -35.35
C GLU A 768 -10.06 30.95 -35.74
N LYS A 769 -9.06 31.31 -34.92
CA LYS A 769 -7.66 30.94 -35.16
C LYS A 769 -7.41 29.46 -34.86
N LEU A 770 -8.06 28.94 -33.80
CA LEU A 770 -7.93 27.54 -33.38
C LEU A 770 -8.48 26.53 -34.39
N LYS A 771 -9.26 26.96 -35.41
CA LYS A 771 -9.66 26.09 -36.53
C LYS A 771 -8.48 25.51 -37.31
N ASN A 772 -7.32 26.18 -37.27
CA ASN A 772 -6.09 25.73 -37.94
C ASN A 772 -5.19 24.86 -37.04
N TYR A 773 -5.65 24.52 -35.83
CA TYR A 773 -4.90 23.73 -34.85
C TYR A 773 -5.50 22.33 -34.79
N GLN A 774 -4.65 21.33 -34.72
CA GLN A 774 -5.02 19.95 -34.40
C GLN A 774 -5.27 19.82 -32.89
N GLY A 775 -5.91 18.72 -32.46
CA GLY A 775 -6.37 18.55 -31.09
C GLY A 775 -5.29 18.85 -30.05
N TYR A 776 -4.18 18.11 -30.07
CA TYR A 776 -3.08 18.31 -29.12
C TYR A 776 -2.51 19.74 -29.13
N GLN A 777 -2.46 20.38 -30.31
CA GLN A 777 -1.95 21.74 -30.48
C GLN A 777 -2.84 22.76 -29.75
N ILE A 778 -4.14 22.51 -29.62
CA ILE A 778 -5.03 23.38 -28.84
C ILE A 778 -4.63 23.37 -27.36
N ILE A 779 -4.33 22.20 -26.80
CA ILE A 779 -3.95 22.06 -25.39
C ILE A 779 -2.58 22.71 -25.15
N GLU A 780 -1.59 22.47 -26.01
CA GLU A 780 -0.26 23.07 -25.84
C GLU A 780 -0.27 24.59 -26.07
N ALA A 781 -1.08 25.08 -27.00
CA ALA A 781 -1.31 26.51 -27.16
C ALA A 781 -1.91 27.10 -25.89
N PHE A 782 -2.94 26.47 -25.32
CA PHE A 782 -3.56 26.90 -24.07
C PHE A 782 -2.55 26.89 -22.92
N ARG A 783 -1.80 25.79 -22.73
CA ARG A 783 -0.77 25.64 -21.68
C ARG A 783 0.31 26.71 -21.80
N THR A 784 0.77 27.00 -23.02
CA THR A 784 1.77 28.04 -23.30
C THR A 784 1.24 29.43 -22.96
N CYS A 785 0.04 29.77 -23.43
CA CYS A 785 -0.60 31.05 -23.09
C CYS A 785 -0.87 31.16 -21.58
N LEU A 786 -1.32 30.09 -20.94
CA LEU A 786 -1.59 30.02 -19.50
C LEU A 786 -0.33 30.30 -18.68
N LYS A 787 0.79 29.63 -18.99
CA LYS A 787 2.05 29.79 -18.28
C LYS A 787 2.68 31.17 -18.49
N SER A 788 2.68 31.67 -19.72
CA SER A 788 3.26 32.99 -20.04
C SER A 788 2.43 34.16 -19.49
N SER A 789 1.12 33.98 -19.38
CA SER A 789 0.22 34.98 -18.83
C SER A 789 0.15 34.98 -17.30
N ALA A 790 0.58 33.92 -16.63
CA ALA A 790 0.56 33.81 -15.17
C ALA A 790 1.16 35.05 -14.48
N ARG A 791 0.56 35.44 -13.36
CA ARG A 791 1.04 36.51 -12.50
C ARG A 791 2.13 35.96 -11.61
N THR A 792 3.35 36.46 -11.78
CA THR A 792 4.55 36.03 -11.03
C THR A 792 4.79 36.82 -9.75
N GLN A 793 4.12 37.96 -9.56
CA GLN A 793 4.14 38.69 -8.29
C GLN A 793 3.21 37.99 -7.28
N HIS A 794 3.80 37.05 -6.53
CA HIS A 794 3.15 36.24 -5.51
C HIS A 794 4.18 35.76 -4.47
N SER A 795 3.72 35.07 -3.43
CA SER A 795 4.55 34.41 -2.41
C SER A 795 4.39 32.88 -2.44
N LEU A 796 4.14 32.31 -3.61
CA LEU A 796 4.14 30.86 -3.83
C LEU A 796 5.57 30.31 -3.76
N PRO A 797 5.77 29.09 -3.23
CA PRO A 797 7.05 28.40 -3.29
C PRO A 797 7.33 27.84 -4.69
N GLU A 798 8.49 27.20 -4.85
CA GLU A 798 8.79 26.40 -6.05
C GLU A 798 7.77 25.25 -6.24
N ASN A 799 7.64 24.79 -7.49
CA ASN A 799 6.77 23.68 -7.89
C ASN A 799 5.24 23.95 -7.74
N PHE A 800 4.82 25.22 -7.78
CA PHE A 800 3.40 25.64 -7.84
C PHE A 800 2.99 26.15 -9.24
N GLY A 801 3.64 25.61 -10.28
CA GLY A 801 3.45 26.03 -11.66
C GLY A 801 3.99 27.42 -11.97
N ALA A 802 3.51 28.01 -13.06
CA ALA A 802 4.06 29.28 -13.60
C ALA A 802 3.68 30.54 -12.79
N GLY A 803 2.82 30.41 -11.78
CA GLY A 803 2.33 31.49 -10.95
C GLY A 803 0.81 31.44 -10.77
N ILE A 804 0.21 32.57 -10.35
CA ILE A 804 -1.24 32.65 -10.14
C ILE A 804 -1.93 33.00 -11.47
N LEU A 805 -3.03 32.32 -11.79
CA LEU A 805 -3.89 32.58 -12.94
C LEU A 805 -4.21 34.08 -13.08
N ASP A 806 -4.06 34.61 -14.30
CA ASP A 806 -4.48 35.96 -14.68
C ASP A 806 -5.31 35.87 -15.98
N ILE A 807 -6.63 35.93 -15.83
CA ILE A 807 -7.57 35.69 -16.94
C ILE A 807 -7.47 36.81 -17.98
N ASP A 808 -7.38 38.07 -17.57
CA ASP A 808 -7.28 39.17 -18.52
C ASP A 808 -5.98 39.13 -19.32
N LYS A 809 -4.85 38.81 -18.68
CA LYS A 809 -3.56 38.66 -19.37
C LYS A 809 -3.56 37.42 -20.27
N LEU A 810 -4.14 36.30 -19.82
CA LEU A 810 -4.32 35.09 -20.62
C LEU A 810 -5.07 35.39 -21.91
N LEU A 811 -6.21 36.06 -21.80
CA LEU A 811 -7.02 36.41 -22.95
C LEU A 811 -6.24 37.29 -23.91
N LYS A 812 -5.42 38.24 -23.45
CA LYS A 812 -4.62 39.13 -24.30
C LYS A 812 -3.37 38.51 -24.91
N THR A 813 -2.95 37.33 -24.44
CA THR A 813 -1.73 36.67 -24.91
C THR A 813 -1.92 36.14 -26.32
N GLU A 814 -0.91 36.35 -27.19
CA GLU A 814 -0.94 35.86 -28.56
C GLU A 814 -0.76 34.33 -28.61
N LEU A 815 -1.39 33.69 -29.60
CA LEU A 815 -1.26 32.25 -29.79
C LEU A 815 0.13 31.94 -30.36
N PRO A 816 0.82 30.90 -29.86
CA PRO A 816 2.04 30.38 -30.48
C PRO A 816 1.74 29.81 -31.87
N ASP A 817 2.72 29.78 -32.77
CA ASP A 817 2.54 29.12 -34.07
C ASP A 817 2.27 27.61 -33.88
N SER A 818 1.34 27.03 -34.64
CA SER A 818 1.01 25.62 -34.49
C SER A 818 2.18 24.70 -34.86
N SER A 819 3.10 25.16 -35.70
CA SER A 819 4.32 24.44 -36.07
C SER A 819 5.36 24.34 -34.94
N ASP A 820 5.32 25.25 -33.96
CA ASP A 820 6.21 25.25 -32.80
C ASP A 820 5.71 24.32 -31.66
N LEU A 821 4.48 23.82 -31.77
CA LEU A 821 3.84 23.03 -30.73
C LEU A 821 4.18 21.55 -30.87
N ILE A 822 4.83 21.02 -29.84
CA ILE A 822 5.28 19.63 -29.76
C ILE A 822 4.21 18.82 -29.02
N ASN A 823 3.81 17.70 -29.62
CA ASN A 823 2.94 16.74 -28.96
C ASN A 823 3.69 16.15 -27.75
N ALA A 824 3.13 16.29 -26.55
CA ALA A 824 3.74 15.84 -25.30
C ALA A 824 3.96 14.31 -25.24
N TYR A 825 3.24 13.55 -26.06
CA TYR A 825 3.32 12.09 -26.18
C TYR A 825 4.14 11.64 -27.41
N LYS A 826 4.83 12.57 -28.09
CA LYS A 826 5.63 12.26 -29.29
C LYS A 826 6.89 11.48 -28.90
N ASP A 827 7.19 10.42 -29.65
CA ASP A 827 8.36 9.55 -29.45
C ASP A 827 8.36 8.79 -28.10
N GLU A 828 7.22 8.77 -27.38
CA GLU A 828 7.06 7.93 -26.19
C GLU A 828 6.83 6.47 -26.58
N ASP A 829 7.72 5.60 -26.10
CA ASP A 829 7.57 4.16 -26.21
C ASP A 829 6.51 3.71 -25.20
N ILE A 830 5.28 3.51 -25.67
CA ILE A 830 4.14 3.06 -24.87
C ILE A 830 4.46 1.72 -24.19
N SER A 831 5.27 0.85 -24.79
CA SER A 831 5.70 -0.41 -24.16
C SER A 831 6.66 -0.17 -23.01
N ARG A 832 7.52 0.86 -23.09
CA ARG A 832 8.38 1.30 -21.98
C ARG A 832 7.56 1.93 -20.86
N VAL A 833 6.63 2.82 -21.18
CA VAL A 833 5.72 3.45 -20.21
C VAL A 833 4.83 2.40 -19.54
N ALA A 834 4.26 1.48 -20.32
CA ALA A 834 3.48 0.35 -19.82
C ALA A 834 4.32 -0.62 -18.99
N MET A 835 5.59 -0.89 -19.34
CA MET A 835 6.51 -1.65 -18.49
C MET A 835 6.76 -0.93 -17.16
N THR A 836 6.97 0.39 -17.17
CA THR A 836 7.14 1.16 -15.94
C THR A 836 5.90 1.12 -15.06
N PHE A 837 4.68 1.28 -15.62
CA PHE A 837 3.44 1.12 -14.86
C PHE A 837 3.14 -0.33 -14.45
N ARG A 838 3.50 -1.33 -15.27
CA ARG A 838 3.42 -2.76 -14.93
C ARG A 838 4.33 -3.11 -13.77
N THR A 839 5.51 -2.49 -13.75
CA THR A 839 6.45 -2.64 -12.67
C THR A 839 5.88 -1.95 -11.44
N VAL A 840 5.55 -0.67 -11.54
CA VAL A 840 5.44 0.23 -10.38
C VAL A 840 4.00 0.60 -9.97
N GLY A 841 3.02 0.42 -10.84
CA GLY A 841 1.64 0.90 -10.66
C GLY A 841 0.90 0.26 -9.49
N GLU A 842 1.12 -1.02 -9.23
CA GLU A 842 0.53 -1.73 -8.08
C GLU A 842 1.06 -1.20 -6.74
N SER A 843 2.35 -0.86 -6.67
CA SER A 843 2.96 -0.20 -5.51
C SER A 843 2.30 1.14 -5.22
N LEU A 844 2.06 1.93 -6.26
CA LEU A 844 1.43 3.25 -6.13
C LEU A 844 -0.01 3.13 -5.66
N LYS A 845 -0.80 2.22 -6.26
CA LYS A 845 -2.19 1.98 -5.87
C LYS A 845 -2.30 1.55 -4.40
N MET A 846 -1.39 0.68 -3.95
CA MET A 846 -1.40 0.20 -2.58
C MET A 846 -0.89 1.23 -1.57
N LEU A 847 0.16 2.00 -1.87
CA LEU A 847 0.63 3.09 -1.01
C LEU A 847 -0.40 4.20 -0.88
N TRP A 848 -1.06 4.54 -1.99
CA TRP A 848 -2.17 5.46 -2.00
C TRP A 848 -3.30 5.00 -1.07
N ASN A 849 -3.72 3.74 -1.19
CA ASN A 849 -4.71 3.17 -0.29
C ASN A 849 -4.25 3.19 1.18
N GLY A 850 -2.96 2.99 1.45
CA GLY A 850 -2.36 3.13 2.78
C GLY A 850 -2.40 4.57 3.34
N ILE A 851 -2.06 5.56 2.52
CA ILE A 851 -2.15 7.01 2.85
C ILE A 851 -3.60 7.36 3.22
N LEU A 852 -4.56 6.94 2.39
CA LEU A 852 -5.98 7.20 2.60
C LEU A 852 -6.54 6.52 3.85
N ARG A 853 -6.14 5.28 4.12
CA ARG A 853 -6.52 4.54 5.35
C ARG A 853 -5.99 5.23 6.60
N GLY A 854 -4.77 5.77 6.55
CA GLY A 854 -4.19 6.53 7.66
C GLY A 854 -4.90 7.85 7.93
N ILE A 855 -5.33 8.55 6.89
CA ILE A 855 -6.14 9.77 6.98
C ILE A 855 -7.53 9.45 7.58
N LYS A 856 -8.19 8.38 7.11
CA LYS A 856 -9.53 7.96 7.56
C LYS A 856 -9.59 7.53 9.04
N LYS A 857 -8.54 6.87 9.56
CA LYS A 857 -8.42 6.51 10.99
C LYS A 857 -8.40 7.71 11.93
N GLY A 858 -8.02 8.91 11.44
CA GLY A 858 -8.04 10.14 12.23
C GLY A 858 -9.43 10.75 12.45
N ILE A 859 -10.45 10.26 11.73
CA ILE A 859 -11.77 10.92 11.63
C ILE A 859 -12.88 10.14 12.35
N THR A 860 -12.87 8.80 12.30
CA THR A 860 -13.95 7.99 12.88
C THR A 860 -13.71 7.65 14.36
N LYS A 861 -14.50 8.26 15.26
CA LYS A 861 -14.81 7.61 16.55
C LYS A 861 -15.71 6.40 16.26
N GLU A 862 -15.26 5.24 16.74
CA GLU A 862 -15.98 3.96 16.89
C GLU A 862 -17.31 3.82 16.12
N GLU A 863 -17.25 3.20 14.93
CA GLU A 863 -18.24 2.20 14.50
C GLU A 863 -17.65 1.39 13.33
N SER A 864 -17.81 0.08 13.42
CA SER A 864 -17.17 -0.95 12.60
C SER A 864 -17.65 -0.94 11.15
N LEU A 865 -16.73 -0.68 10.22
CA LEU A 865 -16.86 -1.03 8.81
C LEU A 865 -15.77 -2.06 8.48
N ILE A 866 -16.22 -3.24 8.05
CA ILE A 866 -15.40 -4.36 7.59
C ILE A 866 -14.63 -3.86 6.36
N ALA A 867 -13.30 -3.92 6.42
CA ALA A 867 -12.41 -3.40 5.39
C ALA A 867 -11.84 -4.57 4.56
N GLU A 868 -12.01 -4.53 3.25
CA GLU A 868 -11.31 -5.42 2.32
C GLU A 868 -9.81 -5.10 2.31
N GLU A 869 -8.96 -6.10 2.54
CA GLU A 869 -7.51 -5.97 2.50
C GLU A 869 -7.00 -6.09 1.06
N TYR A 870 -6.44 -5.00 0.53
CA TYR A 870 -5.69 -5.04 -0.73
C TYR A 870 -4.27 -5.52 -0.43
N GLU A 871 -3.97 -6.76 -0.77
CA GLU A 871 -2.65 -7.35 -0.62
C GLU A 871 -1.70 -6.87 -1.71
N MET A 872 -0.49 -6.46 -1.33
CA MET A 872 0.57 -6.09 -2.27
C MET A 872 1.15 -7.30 -2.97
N SER A 873 1.40 -7.18 -4.27
CA SER A 873 2.25 -8.13 -4.97
C SER A 873 3.72 -8.04 -4.55
N ASP A 874 4.46 -9.14 -4.66
CA ASP A 874 5.88 -9.17 -4.34
C ASP A 874 6.73 -8.26 -5.25
N HIS A 875 6.25 -8.02 -6.47
CA HIS A 875 6.84 -7.04 -7.37
C HIS A 875 6.62 -5.61 -6.85
N ALA A 876 5.41 -5.32 -6.37
CA ALA A 876 5.08 -4.04 -5.78
C ALA A 876 5.91 -3.78 -4.50
N LYS A 877 6.09 -4.81 -3.66
CA LYS A 877 6.93 -4.73 -2.44
C LYS A 877 8.36 -4.32 -2.78
N LYS A 878 8.97 -4.99 -3.75
CA LYS A 878 10.33 -4.72 -4.23
C LYS A 878 10.55 -3.30 -4.74
N ILE A 879 9.54 -2.69 -5.35
CA ILE A 879 9.62 -1.35 -5.94
C ILE A 879 9.45 -0.26 -4.90
N ILE A 880 8.57 -0.47 -3.92
CA ILE A 880 8.48 0.39 -2.73
C ILE A 880 9.82 0.41 -2.01
N GLU A 881 10.44 -0.75 -1.83
CA GLU A 881 11.76 -0.89 -1.20
C GLU A 881 12.87 -0.18 -1.99
N GLN A 882 12.85 -0.24 -3.33
CA GLN A 882 13.85 0.41 -4.19
C GLN A 882 13.71 1.93 -4.29
N ASN A 883 12.55 2.47 -3.89
CA ASN A 883 12.16 3.85 -4.11
C ASN A 883 11.78 4.58 -2.80
N SER A 884 12.06 4.02 -1.63
CA SER A 884 11.85 4.73 -0.36
C SER A 884 12.94 5.80 -0.16
N PRO A 885 12.60 7.05 0.25
CA PRO A 885 13.60 8.08 0.48
C PRO A 885 14.54 7.74 1.62
N THR A 886 15.84 7.90 1.38
CA THR A 886 16.91 7.67 2.36
C THR A 886 17.33 9.00 3.03
N GLY A 887 16.88 9.29 4.26
CA GLY A 887 17.64 10.17 5.17
C GLY A 887 16.96 10.64 6.48
N TYR A 888 17.53 10.23 7.64
CA TYR A 888 17.47 10.86 9.00
C TYR A 888 16.55 10.42 10.18
N SER A 889 17.04 9.43 10.95
CA SER A 889 17.13 9.21 12.41
C SER A 889 16.46 10.18 13.38
N ALA A 890 15.81 9.51 14.34
CA ALA A 890 15.85 9.67 15.79
C ALA A 890 14.80 10.57 16.47
N LYS A 891 13.89 9.84 17.14
CA LYS A 891 13.23 10.08 18.44
C LYS A 891 11.98 10.97 18.49
N GLU A 892 10.95 10.32 19.07
CA GLU A 892 9.85 10.85 19.88
C GLU A 892 8.90 11.87 19.23
N SER A 893 7.74 11.39 18.78
CA SER A 893 6.43 11.84 19.26
C SER A 893 5.30 11.02 18.65
N ILE A 894 4.27 10.75 19.45
CA ILE A 894 3.00 10.15 19.05
C ILE A 894 2.26 11.20 18.20
N ILE A 895 2.59 11.32 16.91
CA ILE A 895 1.85 12.14 15.93
C ILE A 895 2.04 11.54 14.52
N ASN A 896 0.96 11.10 13.87
CA ASN A 896 0.72 11.00 12.42
C ASN A 896 1.87 10.64 11.42
N THR A 897 2.94 9.94 11.83
CA THR A 897 4.16 9.71 11.03
C THR A 897 4.03 8.66 9.93
N ASN A 898 3.16 7.65 10.07
CA ASN A 898 2.98 6.62 9.05
C ASN A 898 2.39 7.16 7.73
N VAL A 899 1.50 8.15 7.78
CA VAL A 899 0.96 8.78 6.56
C VAL A 899 2.08 9.52 5.82
N ASN A 900 2.91 10.30 6.54
CA ASN A 900 4.00 11.05 5.93
C ASN A 900 5.04 10.16 5.26
N ARG A 901 5.42 9.03 5.87
CA ARG A 901 6.39 8.10 5.28
C ARG A 901 5.83 7.32 4.09
N THR A 902 4.57 6.89 4.19
CA THR A 902 3.85 6.25 3.06
C THR A 902 3.70 7.24 1.90
N LEU A 903 3.44 8.50 2.23
CA LEU A 903 3.36 9.60 1.27
C LEU A 903 4.69 9.89 0.59
N GLU A 904 5.77 10.00 1.36
CA GLU A 904 7.13 10.18 0.84
C GLU A 904 7.54 9.04 -0.10
N THR A 905 7.17 7.81 0.24
CA THR A 905 7.46 6.63 -0.59
C THR A 905 6.59 6.60 -1.85
N PHE A 906 5.30 6.94 -1.74
CA PHE A 906 4.40 7.10 -2.89
C PHE A 906 4.94 8.15 -3.86
N ASN A 907 5.40 9.28 -3.32
CA ASN A 907 5.92 10.40 -4.08
C ASN A 907 7.20 10.04 -4.85
N LEU A 908 8.15 9.35 -4.21
CA LEU A 908 9.43 9.00 -4.82
C LEU A 908 9.27 7.91 -5.90
N ILE A 909 8.44 6.91 -5.64
CA ILE A 909 8.08 5.89 -6.64
C ILE A 909 7.48 6.55 -7.87
N ARG A 910 6.55 7.48 -7.65
CA ARG A 910 5.84 8.16 -8.73
C ARG A 910 6.76 9.10 -9.52
N GLU A 911 7.65 9.82 -8.87
CA GLU A 911 8.63 10.70 -9.54
C GLU A 911 9.50 9.90 -10.53
N LYS A 912 9.86 8.65 -10.18
CA LYS A 912 10.59 7.77 -11.09
C LYS A 912 9.75 7.31 -12.29
N ILE A 913 8.43 7.14 -12.15
CA ILE A 913 7.54 6.82 -13.29
C ILE A 913 7.39 8.02 -14.22
N VAL A 914 7.14 9.20 -13.66
CA VAL A 914 6.82 10.40 -14.45
C VAL A 914 8.05 10.92 -15.21
N ASN A 915 9.27 10.68 -14.71
CA ASN A 915 10.51 11.15 -15.33
C ASN A 915 11.25 10.08 -16.15
N SER A 916 10.73 8.85 -16.26
CA SER A 916 11.29 7.74 -17.07
C SER A 916 10.59 7.61 -18.41
#